data_AF-A0A7C3HZD2-F1
#
_entry.id   AF-A0A7C3HZD2-F1
#
_cell.length_a   1.000
_cell.length_b   1.000
_cell.length_c   1.000
_cell.angle_alpha   90.00
_cell.angle_beta   90.00
_cell.angle_gamma   90.00
#
_symmetry.space_group_name_H-M   'P 1'
#
loop_
_entity.id
_entity.type
_entity.pdbx_description
1 polymer ?
#
loop_
_entity_poly.entity_id
_entity_poly.type
_entity_poly.pdbx_seq_one_letter_code
_entity_poly.pdbx_strand_id
1 'polypeptide(L)'
;MKTQRTSNAGARLLVVAALAFLAGPARAVDPDLPYSSGSTGADGPLTFRQVIPGGRAWGSMAYDAARNRIVLFGGQVNGVNQNDTWLFDGVNWIRVFPANSPVPRYGHRMVYDAARQQVVLFGGHRGDIRLNDTWVWDGTNWTQKNPANSPSPREYHAMAYDAARQEVVLHGGNSAASGNAETWIWNGTDWTLKTPATSPPGHNNSALAYDAARQEVLLFGNHGQTWVWNGTTWTQRSPFGPPSPRNFLTMDYDPVRQEVVLFSGSNQSDTWTWNGTAWTQKAPARQIPGRQGHAMVWHGGLQRMVVFGGDIPGVDNWSADTDFWNGTDWAFHSGKLQTFDMTARANGVWNFTSINIPSGVTVVFQKNVQNTPVRWLATEDVVINGAVDLGGQFGANNLPPGVPARGGPGGFDGGRGGIRVSASGSFVGSPGQGPGGGAPGTAQQTSPENLRDGRNGEYNGVYGNAFLQPLIGGSGGGGGASNNDSDGGNGGGGGGAIMIASSRDITLNGVIRANGGDLQWSGASQGGRGSGGAILLRADRVTGPGTLQAFGGQPSIQNGRIRVEAYVRSLTGSQTPTAVVGLPAASGELNQVGTLTIVSVDGVNVVQPPSGNLNTPDVVFSDAGPVNVVVNGTGIPNGTPVNLRVTTVNSVINAGPVNLQNGTATITVTVPAGVGTLQATAQFTQ
;
A
#
# COMPACT_ATOMS: atom_id res chain seq x y z
N MET A 1 -45.89 54.09 40.83
CA MET A 1 -45.86 54.89 39.59
C MET A 1 -45.24 54.01 38.50
N LYS A 2 -45.77 54.07 37.27
CA LYS A 2 -45.42 53.26 36.08
C LYS A 2 -43.91 53.40 35.74
N THR A 3 -43.19 52.44 35.13
CA THR A 3 -43.29 51.85 33.76
C THR A 3 -42.27 50.66 33.65
N GLN A 4 -42.60 49.43 33.20
CA GLN A 4 -42.42 48.84 31.83
C GLN A 4 -41.14 49.30 31.06
N ARG A 5 -40.28 48.48 30.43
CA ARG A 5 -40.47 47.29 29.54
C ARG A 5 -39.10 46.63 29.13
N THR A 6 -39.15 45.33 28.77
CA THR A 6 -38.33 44.55 27.77
C THR A 6 -36.82 44.30 27.99
N SER A 7 -36.17 43.17 27.67
CA SER A 7 -36.47 41.96 26.87
C SER A 7 -35.47 40.81 27.13
N ASN A 8 -35.89 39.60 26.75
CA ASN A 8 -35.22 38.29 26.74
C ASN A 8 -33.78 38.22 26.19
N ALA A 9 -32.95 37.36 26.80
CA ALA A 9 -32.22 36.29 26.10
C ALA A 9 -31.70 35.26 27.13
N GLY A 10 -32.32 34.09 27.17
CA GLY A 10 -31.83 32.95 27.95
C GLY A 10 -30.56 32.38 27.33
N ALA A 11 -29.47 32.40 28.08
CA ALA A 11 -28.25 31.71 27.73
C ALA A 11 -28.50 30.20 27.75
N ARG A 12 -28.53 29.58 26.57
CA ARG A 12 -28.48 28.13 26.40
C ARG A 12 -27.11 27.66 26.89
N LEU A 13 -27.12 26.83 27.92
CA LEU A 13 -25.95 26.13 28.43
C LEU A 13 -25.48 25.11 27.38
N LEU A 14 -24.53 25.51 26.54
CA LEU A 14 -23.84 24.62 25.62
C LEU A 14 -22.75 23.91 26.42
N VAL A 15 -23.02 22.68 26.87
CA VAL A 15 -21.97 21.81 27.42
C VAL A 15 -21.11 21.34 26.26
N VAL A 16 -20.08 22.12 25.94
CA VAL A 16 -18.97 21.66 25.12
C VAL A 16 -18.15 20.73 26.01
N ALA A 17 -18.32 19.42 25.85
CA ALA A 17 -17.37 18.45 26.36
C ALA A 17 -16.05 18.67 25.62
N ALA A 18 -15.16 19.47 26.20
CA ALA A 18 -13.78 19.55 25.77
C ALA A 18 -13.19 18.13 25.91
N LEU A 19 -12.84 17.51 24.78
CA LEU A 19 -11.92 16.38 24.78
C LEU A 19 -10.63 16.90 25.43
N ALA A 20 -10.41 16.52 26.69
CA ALA A 20 -9.11 16.64 27.29
C ALA A 20 -8.19 15.69 26.50
N PHE A 21 -7.39 16.26 25.61
CA PHE A 21 -6.13 15.63 25.25
C PHE A 21 -5.41 15.39 26.57
N LEU A 22 -5.28 14.13 26.97
CA LEU A 22 -4.30 13.73 27.97
C LEU A 22 -2.94 14.13 27.37
N ALA A 23 -2.50 15.33 27.72
CA ALA A 23 -1.11 15.72 27.57
C ALA A 23 -0.31 14.60 28.23
N GLY A 24 0.54 13.93 27.45
CA GLY A 24 1.57 13.07 28.01
C GLY A 24 2.34 13.84 29.10
N PRO A 25 3.04 13.12 29.99
CA PRO A 25 3.79 13.78 31.07
C PRO A 25 4.59 14.94 30.48
N ALA A 26 4.40 16.14 31.05
CA ALA A 26 5.07 17.36 30.61
C ALA A 26 6.56 17.05 30.45
N ARG A 27 7.05 17.17 29.21
CA ARG A 27 8.47 16.95 28.87
C ARG A 27 9.29 17.78 29.85
N ALA A 28 10.27 17.15 30.49
CA ALA A 28 11.36 17.90 31.11
C ALA A 28 11.89 18.90 30.07
N VAL A 29 12.14 20.15 30.49
CA VAL A 29 12.65 21.22 29.63
C VAL A 29 13.95 20.73 29.00
N ASP A 30 13.84 20.23 27.78
CA ASP A 30 14.95 19.72 27.01
C ASP A 30 15.55 20.94 26.29
N PRO A 31 16.84 21.24 26.43
CA PRO A 31 17.42 22.38 25.72
C PRO A 31 17.12 22.26 24.22
N ASP A 32 16.66 23.37 23.62
CA ASP A 32 16.56 23.50 22.17
C ASP A 32 17.97 23.28 21.60
N LEU A 33 18.16 22.14 20.95
CA LEU A 33 19.41 21.81 20.30
C LEU A 33 19.46 22.57 18.95
N PRO A 34 20.65 22.88 18.45
CA PRO A 34 20.81 23.94 17.45
C PRO A 34 20.57 23.49 16.00
N TYR A 35 20.13 22.26 15.74
CA TYR A 35 20.01 21.78 14.36
C TYR A 35 18.79 22.37 13.65
N SER A 36 18.99 22.78 12.39
CA SER A 36 17.91 23.18 11.49
C SER A 36 17.86 22.25 10.29
N SER A 37 16.67 21.73 9.98
CA SER A 37 16.44 20.90 8.79
C SER A 37 16.49 21.67 7.48
N GLY A 38 16.43 23.00 7.52
CA GLY A 38 16.21 23.84 6.35
C GLY A 38 14.78 23.77 5.78
N SER A 39 13.84 23.09 6.47
CA SER A 39 12.43 23.09 6.06
C SER A 39 11.83 24.49 6.18
N THR A 40 11.05 24.89 5.19
CA THR A 40 10.22 26.10 5.25
C THR A 40 8.84 25.87 5.87
N GLY A 41 8.43 24.61 6.09
CA GLY A 41 7.08 24.27 6.57
C GLY A 41 5.95 24.54 5.55
N ALA A 42 6.28 24.92 4.31
CA ALA A 42 5.32 25.36 3.30
C ALA A 42 4.27 24.29 2.91
N ASP A 43 4.55 23.01 3.18
CA ASP A 43 3.68 21.89 2.82
C ASP A 43 2.72 21.48 3.93
N GLY A 44 2.75 22.18 5.07
CA GLY A 44 1.96 21.80 6.24
C GLY A 44 2.36 20.43 6.80
N PRO A 45 1.52 19.79 7.62
CA PRO A 45 1.84 18.50 8.22
C PRO A 45 1.62 17.35 7.22
N LEU A 46 2.54 16.40 7.16
CA LEU A 46 2.35 15.13 6.46
C LEU A 46 1.72 14.11 7.43
N THR A 47 0.44 13.81 7.22
CA THR A 47 -0.30 12.84 8.04
C THR A 47 -0.91 11.74 7.19
N PHE A 48 -0.71 10.49 7.61
CA PHE A 48 -1.41 9.34 7.03
C PHE A 48 -2.60 8.94 7.91
N ARG A 49 -3.67 8.44 7.29
CA ARG A 49 -4.86 8.01 8.05
C ARG A 49 -4.50 6.78 8.88
N GLN A 50 -4.89 6.78 10.14
CA GLN A 50 -4.64 5.64 11.03
C GLN A 50 -5.45 4.41 10.57
N VAL A 51 -4.80 3.25 10.49
CA VAL A 51 -5.40 1.99 10.02
C VAL A 51 -5.88 1.20 11.23
N ILE A 52 -7.10 1.50 11.62
CA ILE A 52 -7.82 0.88 12.71
C ILE A 52 -9.24 0.77 12.17
N PRO A 53 -9.94 -0.39 12.16
CA PRO A 53 -9.96 -1.53 13.09
C PRO A 53 -8.82 -2.55 13.03
N GLY A 54 -7.85 -2.39 12.13
CA GLY A 54 -6.91 -3.44 11.75
C GLY A 54 -7.55 -4.47 10.81
N GLY A 55 -6.71 -5.26 10.17
CA GLY A 55 -7.09 -6.18 9.11
C GLY A 55 -7.99 -7.32 9.59
N ARG A 56 -9.15 -7.54 8.96
CA ARG A 56 -10.12 -8.57 9.39
C ARG A 56 -11.07 -9.02 8.28
N ALA A 57 -11.65 -10.22 8.43
CA ALA A 57 -12.64 -10.79 7.54
C ALA A 57 -13.79 -11.45 8.32
N TRP A 58 -14.89 -11.74 7.64
CA TRP A 58 -16.12 -12.36 8.16
C TRP A 58 -16.76 -11.62 9.34
N GLY A 59 -16.44 -10.34 9.50
CA GLY A 59 -17.21 -9.41 10.31
C GLY A 59 -18.44 -8.90 9.55
N SER A 60 -19.27 -8.10 10.21
CA SER A 60 -20.45 -7.50 9.58
C SER A 60 -20.53 -6.02 9.87
N MET A 61 -21.03 -5.27 8.89
CA MET A 61 -21.27 -3.83 8.98
C MET A 61 -22.76 -3.54 8.80
N ALA A 62 -23.26 -2.49 9.46
CA ALA A 62 -24.56 -1.90 9.19
C ALA A 62 -24.47 -0.37 9.26
N TYR A 63 -25.13 0.34 8.34
CA TYR A 63 -25.22 1.79 8.39
C TYR A 63 -26.37 2.23 9.31
N ASP A 64 -26.03 2.76 10.48
CA ASP A 64 -26.96 3.42 11.40
C ASP A 64 -27.31 4.80 10.84
N ALA A 65 -28.43 4.85 10.11
CA ALA A 65 -28.88 6.07 9.44
C ALA A 65 -29.33 7.17 10.41
N ALA A 66 -29.78 6.84 11.64
CA ALA A 66 -30.17 7.85 12.63
C ALA A 66 -28.96 8.60 13.17
N ARG A 67 -27.79 7.95 13.20
CA ARG A 67 -26.54 8.52 13.74
C ARG A 67 -25.53 8.88 12.67
N ASN A 68 -25.80 8.57 11.40
CA ASN A 68 -24.89 8.76 10.26
C ASN A 68 -23.51 8.13 10.54
N ARG A 69 -23.55 6.83 10.90
CA ARG A 69 -22.37 6.03 11.22
C ARG A 69 -22.51 4.62 10.65
N ILE A 70 -21.40 4.01 10.22
CA ILE A 70 -21.35 2.55 10.05
C ILE A 70 -20.93 1.93 11.38
N VAL A 71 -21.65 0.89 11.80
CA VAL A 71 -21.27 0.03 12.93
C VAL A 71 -20.64 -1.23 12.36
N LEU A 72 -19.43 -1.56 12.80
CA LEU A 72 -18.74 -2.81 12.51
C LEU A 72 -18.59 -3.61 13.81
N PHE A 73 -18.86 -4.92 13.75
CA PHE A 73 -18.64 -5.81 14.88
C PHE A 73 -18.00 -7.14 14.46
N GLY A 74 -17.05 -7.58 15.28
CA GLY A 74 -16.46 -8.91 15.22
C GLY A 74 -15.65 -9.19 13.95
N GLY A 75 -15.78 -10.42 13.46
CA GLY A 75 -14.93 -10.98 12.42
C GLY A 75 -13.76 -11.76 13.01
N GLN A 76 -12.85 -12.19 12.15
CA GLN A 76 -11.68 -12.96 12.52
C GLN A 76 -10.41 -12.19 12.10
N VAL A 77 -9.32 -12.40 12.85
CA VAL A 77 -7.98 -11.89 12.55
C VAL A 77 -6.99 -13.00 12.87
N ASN A 78 -6.24 -13.49 11.89
CA ASN A 78 -5.27 -14.58 12.08
C ASN A 78 -5.88 -15.79 12.82
N GLY A 79 -7.11 -16.18 12.47
CA GLY A 79 -7.82 -17.29 13.11
C GLY A 79 -8.50 -16.95 14.45
N VAL A 80 -8.28 -15.75 15.01
CA VAL A 80 -8.85 -15.33 16.28
C VAL A 80 -10.11 -14.48 16.07
N ASN A 81 -11.22 -14.91 16.68
CA ASN A 81 -12.49 -14.19 16.61
C ASN A 81 -12.44 -12.92 17.46
N GLN A 82 -13.03 -11.84 16.94
CA GLN A 82 -13.06 -10.54 17.58
C GLN A 82 -14.45 -10.23 18.17
N ASN A 83 -14.49 -9.38 19.19
CA ASN A 83 -15.71 -8.85 19.84
C ASN A 83 -15.69 -7.32 19.98
N ASP A 84 -14.81 -6.65 19.28
CA ASP A 84 -14.73 -5.20 19.30
C ASP A 84 -15.82 -4.57 18.44
N THR A 85 -16.28 -3.40 18.88
CA THR A 85 -17.25 -2.57 18.16
C THR A 85 -16.54 -1.32 17.63
N TRP A 86 -16.74 -1.03 16.35
CA TRP A 86 -16.15 0.12 15.67
C TRP A 86 -17.24 0.96 15.03
N LEU A 87 -17.06 2.28 15.09
CA LEU A 87 -17.91 3.25 14.42
C LEU A 87 -17.11 3.96 13.32
N PHE A 88 -17.66 4.03 12.11
CA PHE A 88 -17.11 4.86 11.05
C PHE A 88 -17.94 6.14 10.88
N ASP A 89 -17.30 7.30 10.96
CA ASP A 89 -17.96 8.61 10.84
C ASP A 89 -17.96 9.21 9.42
N GLY A 90 -17.51 8.43 8.44
CA GLY A 90 -17.28 8.90 7.07
C GLY A 90 -15.83 9.31 6.80
N VAL A 91 -15.03 9.48 7.85
CA VAL A 91 -13.63 9.92 7.79
C VAL A 91 -12.72 8.95 8.55
N ASN A 92 -13.09 8.61 9.77
CA ASN A 92 -12.30 7.85 10.72
C ASN A 92 -13.11 6.70 11.31
N TRP A 93 -12.39 5.64 11.65
CA TRP A 93 -12.88 4.54 12.48
C TRP A 93 -12.54 4.79 13.94
N ILE A 94 -13.53 4.63 14.81
CA ILE A 94 -13.45 4.91 16.25
C ILE A 94 -13.85 3.65 17.01
N ARG A 95 -12.97 3.16 17.89
CA ARG A 95 -13.32 2.04 18.77
C ARG A 95 -14.26 2.53 19.85
N VAL A 96 -15.31 1.75 20.13
CA VAL A 96 -16.16 2.00 21.29
C VAL A 96 -16.12 0.80 22.23
N PHE A 97 -16.33 1.08 23.52
CA PHE A 97 -16.28 0.10 24.60
C PHE A 97 -17.64 0.06 25.30
N PRO A 98 -18.64 -0.57 24.67
CA PRO A 98 -19.98 -0.65 25.26
C PRO A 98 -19.96 -1.49 26.55
N ALA A 99 -20.83 -1.15 27.49
CA ALA A 99 -20.92 -1.84 28.78
C ALA A 99 -21.27 -3.33 28.62
N ASN A 100 -22.08 -3.65 27.61
CA ASN A 100 -22.41 -4.99 27.18
C ASN A 100 -21.94 -5.19 25.75
N SER A 101 -21.53 -6.41 25.42
CA SER A 101 -21.09 -6.76 24.07
C SER A 101 -21.38 -8.22 23.78
N PRO A 102 -21.74 -8.58 22.53
CA PRO A 102 -21.77 -9.97 22.12
C PRO A 102 -20.39 -10.62 22.30
N VAL A 103 -20.38 -11.94 22.51
CA VAL A 103 -19.13 -12.72 22.55
C VAL A 103 -18.39 -12.67 21.20
N PRO A 104 -17.05 -12.92 21.18
CA PRO A 104 -16.28 -12.91 19.95
C PRO A 104 -16.80 -13.89 18.92
N ARG A 105 -16.99 -13.42 17.67
CA ARG A 105 -17.64 -14.20 16.61
C ARG A 105 -17.29 -13.72 15.20
N TYR A 106 -17.46 -14.60 14.23
CA TYR A 106 -17.49 -14.27 12.81
C TYR A 106 -18.71 -14.90 12.14
N GLY A 107 -18.97 -14.53 10.87
CA GLY A 107 -20.02 -15.15 10.05
C GLY A 107 -21.45 -14.80 10.49
N HIS A 108 -21.61 -13.92 11.48
CA HIS A 108 -22.89 -13.28 11.81
C HIS A 108 -23.24 -12.24 10.74
N ARG A 109 -24.50 -11.79 10.74
CA ARG A 109 -24.95 -10.67 9.92
C ARG A 109 -25.54 -9.57 10.79
N MET A 110 -25.39 -8.35 10.31
CA MET A 110 -25.92 -7.13 10.91
C MET A 110 -26.73 -6.35 9.89
N VAL A 111 -27.85 -5.77 10.32
CA VAL A 111 -28.68 -4.87 9.51
C VAL A 111 -29.25 -3.76 10.39
N TYR A 112 -29.49 -2.58 9.81
CA TYR A 112 -30.12 -1.47 10.52
C TYR A 112 -31.64 -1.51 10.36
N ASP A 113 -32.37 -1.70 11.46
CA ASP A 113 -33.83 -1.56 11.53
C ASP A 113 -34.18 -0.08 11.69
N ALA A 114 -34.56 0.56 10.58
CA ALA A 114 -34.83 1.99 10.56
C ALA A 114 -36.09 2.38 11.34
N ALA A 115 -37.09 1.51 11.45
CA ALA A 115 -38.31 1.77 12.22
C ALA A 115 -38.03 1.83 13.73
N ARG A 116 -37.01 1.09 14.20
CA ARG A 116 -36.63 1.02 15.62
C ARG A 116 -35.32 1.75 15.94
N GLN A 117 -34.65 2.27 14.91
CA GLN A 117 -33.37 2.99 15.00
C GLN A 117 -32.27 2.20 15.71
N GLN A 118 -32.18 0.90 15.41
CA GLN A 118 -31.26 -0.04 16.03
C GLN A 118 -30.59 -0.93 14.98
N VAL A 119 -29.34 -1.33 15.24
CA VAL A 119 -28.69 -2.38 14.45
C VAL A 119 -28.99 -3.73 15.08
N VAL A 120 -29.52 -4.67 14.29
CA VAL A 120 -29.81 -6.05 14.70
C VAL A 120 -28.66 -6.95 14.26
N LEU A 121 -28.16 -7.78 15.18
CA LEU A 121 -27.18 -8.84 14.94
C LEU A 121 -27.80 -10.19 15.24
N PHE A 122 -27.57 -11.19 14.38
CA PHE A 122 -27.98 -12.57 14.64
C PHE A 122 -26.85 -13.58 14.41
N GLY A 123 -26.76 -14.55 15.32
CA GLY A 123 -25.97 -15.77 15.16
C GLY A 123 -24.46 -15.56 14.99
N GLY A 124 -23.87 -16.33 14.09
CA GLY A 124 -22.43 -16.41 13.86
C GLY A 124 -21.77 -17.61 14.53
N HIS A 125 -20.45 -17.60 14.58
CA HIS A 125 -19.65 -18.73 15.06
C HIS A 125 -18.57 -18.29 16.05
N ARG A 126 -18.42 -19.05 17.14
CA ARG A 126 -17.41 -18.86 18.18
C ARG A 126 -16.73 -20.18 18.51
N GLY A 127 -15.45 -20.31 18.20
CA GLY A 127 -14.71 -21.56 18.43
C GLY A 127 -15.32 -22.67 17.57
N ASP A 128 -15.91 -23.68 18.20
CA ASP A 128 -16.64 -24.78 17.53
C ASP A 128 -18.18 -24.65 17.66
N ILE A 129 -18.66 -23.49 18.12
CA ILE A 129 -20.07 -23.29 18.50
C ILE A 129 -20.72 -22.27 17.57
N ARG A 130 -21.75 -22.71 16.83
CA ARG A 130 -22.70 -21.83 16.14
C ARG A 130 -23.62 -21.17 17.16
N LEU A 131 -23.95 -19.91 16.94
CA LEU A 131 -24.77 -19.09 17.83
C LEU A 131 -26.14 -18.83 17.20
N ASN A 132 -27.16 -18.62 18.03
CA ASN A 132 -28.53 -18.22 17.66
C ASN A 132 -29.06 -17.05 18.50
N ASP A 133 -28.17 -16.34 19.17
CA ASP A 133 -28.52 -15.17 19.95
C ASP A 133 -28.84 -13.98 19.03
N THR A 134 -29.81 -13.17 19.46
CA THR A 134 -30.17 -11.92 18.82
C THR A 134 -29.67 -10.77 19.69
N TRP A 135 -28.94 -9.83 19.10
CA TRP A 135 -28.47 -8.62 19.78
C TRP A 135 -28.96 -7.39 19.04
N VAL A 136 -29.23 -6.32 19.78
CA VAL A 136 -29.50 -5.00 19.22
C VAL A 136 -28.52 -3.96 19.73
N TRP A 137 -28.08 -3.07 18.86
CA TRP A 137 -27.26 -1.91 19.17
C TRP A 137 -28.11 -0.64 19.09
N ASP A 138 -28.09 0.16 20.15
CA ASP A 138 -28.86 1.40 20.27
C ASP A 138 -28.05 2.67 19.93
N GLY A 139 -26.86 2.51 19.37
CA GLY A 139 -25.92 3.62 19.15
C GLY A 139 -24.84 3.75 20.22
N THR A 140 -25.03 3.15 21.39
CA THR A 140 -24.12 3.27 22.54
C THR A 140 -23.81 1.94 23.23
N ASN A 141 -24.77 1.01 23.26
CA ASN A 141 -24.62 -0.26 23.95
C ASN A 141 -25.29 -1.40 23.18
N TRP A 142 -24.79 -2.63 23.39
CA TRP A 142 -25.46 -3.84 22.90
C TRP A 142 -26.43 -4.38 23.95
N THR A 143 -27.60 -4.85 23.51
CA THR A 143 -28.58 -5.52 24.37
C THR A 143 -28.96 -6.86 23.75
N GLN A 144 -28.76 -7.96 24.49
CA GLN A 144 -29.22 -9.27 24.05
C GLN A 144 -30.75 -9.33 24.18
N LYS A 145 -31.41 -9.83 23.13
CA LYS A 145 -32.85 -10.10 23.11
C LYS A 145 -33.08 -11.59 23.33
N ASN A 146 -34.19 -11.90 24.02
CA ASN A 146 -34.64 -13.26 24.32
C ASN A 146 -36.01 -13.50 23.68
N PRO A 147 -36.08 -13.61 22.34
CA PRO A 147 -37.34 -13.87 21.65
C PRO A 147 -37.88 -15.27 21.97
N ALA A 148 -39.20 -15.43 21.90
CA ALA A 148 -39.85 -16.71 22.19
C ALA A 148 -39.56 -17.76 21.11
N ASN A 149 -39.41 -17.28 19.88
CA ASN A 149 -39.04 -18.05 18.71
C ASN A 149 -37.70 -17.53 18.17
N SER A 150 -36.87 -18.42 17.64
CA SER A 150 -35.57 -18.04 17.08
C SER A 150 -35.13 -19.04 16.02
N PRO A 151 -34.43 -18.59 14.95
CA PRO A 151 -33.76 -19.52 14.05
C PRO A 151 -32.77 -20.42 14.81
N SER A 152 -32.52 -21.62 14.27
CA SER A 152 -31.49 -22.50 14.82
C SER A 152 -30.09 -21.85 14.74
N PRO A 153 -29.12 -22.29 15.58
CA PRO A 153 -27.75 -21.78 15.53
C PRO A 153 -27.12 -21.90 14.14
N ARG A 154 -26.63 -20.77 13.62
CA ARG A 154 -26.15 -20.67 12.24
C ARG A 154 -25.15 -19.54 12.00
N GLU A 155 -24.39 -19.70 10.94
CA GLU A 155 -23.41 -18.75 10.41
C GLU A 155 -23.60 -18.58 8.90
N TYR A 156 -23.05 -17.51 8.33
CA TYR A 156 -23.07 -17.22 6.89
C TYR A 156 -24.45 -17.23 6.24
N HIS A 157 -25.49 -16.95 7.03
CA HIS A 157 -26.82 -16.63 6.55
C HIS A 157 -26.82 -15.24 5.89
N ALA A 158 -27.90 -14.89 5.21
CA ALA A 158 -28.08 -13.57 4.64
C ALA A 158 -29.19 -12.82 5.40
N MET A 159 -29.02 -11.51 5.60
CA MET A 159 -30.02 -10.65 6.25
C MET A 159 -30.19 -9.34 5.48
N ALA A 160 -31.41 -8.82 5.43
CA ALA A 160 -31.72 -7.47 4.94
C ALA A 160 -32.90 -6.88 5.74
N TYR A 161 -32.97 -5.56 5.82
CA TYR A 161 -34.13 -4.85 6.36
C TYR A 161 -35.09 -4.47 5.23
N ASP A 162 -36.31 -5.02 5.25
CA ASP A 162 -37.39 -4.65 4.34
C ASP A 162 -38.11 -3.42 4.88
N ALA A 163 -37.73 -2.24 4.37
CA ALA A 163 -38.25 -0.97 4.87
C ALA A 163 -39.75 -0.76 4.57
N ALA A 164 -40.30 -1.40 3.52
CA ALA A 164 -41.73 -1.30 3.22
C ALA A 164 -42.59 -2.04 4.24
N ARG A 165 -42.02 -3.09 4.88
CA ARG A 165 -42.72 -3.93 5.86
C ARG A 165 -42.23 -3.71 7.29
N GLN A 166 -41.16 -2.94 7.47
CA GLN A 166 -40.53 -2.64 8.76
C GLN A 166 -40.04 -3.89 9.50
N GLU A 167 -39.52 -4.84 8.72
CA GLU A 167 -39.15 -6.19 9.14
C GLU A 167 -37.73 -6.52 8.70
N VAL A 168 -37.02 -7.33 9.49
CA VAL A 168 -35.75 -7.91 9.09
C VAL A 168 -35.98 -9.31 8.53
N VAL A 169 -35.51 -9.55 7.31
CA VAL A 169 -35.57 -10.85 6.64
C VAL A 169 -34.23 -11.57 6.81
N LEU A 170 -34.27 -12.82 7.27
CA LEU A 170 -33.14 -13.73 7.30
C LEU A 170 -33.43 -14.91 6.37
N HIS A 171 -32.45 -15.30 5.57
CA HIS A 171 -32.55 -16.51 4.74
C HIS A 171 -31.30 -17.38 4.82
N GLY A 172 -31.52 -18.68 4.95
CA GLY A 172 -30.51 -19.72 4.87
C GLY A 172 -29.43 -19.69 5.94
N GLY A 173 -28.19 -19.94 5.53
CA GLY A 173 -27.01 -20.11 6.37
C GLY A 173 -26.57 -21.57 6.53
N ASN A 174 -25.46 -21.76 7.24
CA ASN A 174 -24.97 -23.06 7.64
C ASN A 174 -25.45 -23.38 9.06
N SER A 175 -26.36 -24.35 9.18
CA SER A 175 -26.92 -24.84 10.44
C SER A 175 -26.55 -26.31 10.65
N ALA A 176 -26.30 -26.72 11.90
CA ALA A 176 -26.12 -28.13 12.25
C ALA A 176 -27.44 -28.92 12.20
N ALA A 177 -28.58 -28.25 12.38
CA ALA A 177 -29.91 -28.81 12.18
C ALA A 177 -30.26 -28.81 10.68
N SER A 178 -31.02 -29.82 10.23
CA SER A 178 -31.53 -29.91 8.85
C SER A 178 -32.38 -28.67 8.51
N GLY A 179 -31.90 -27.78 7.64
CA GLY A 179 -32.66 -26.60 7.21
C GLY A 179 -31.79 -25.41 6.81
N ASN A 180 -31.25 -25.42 5.58
CA ASN A 180 -30.44 -24.30 5.06
C ASN A 180 -31.23 -23.37 4.11
N ALA A 181 -32.54 -23.61 3.93
CA ALA A 181 -33.42 -22.89 2.99
C ALA A 181 -34.53 -22.08 3.68
N GLU A 182 -34.46 -21.96 5.01
CA GLU A 182 -35.51 -21.32 5.81
C GLU A 182 -35.51 -19.81 5.62
N THR A 183 -36.71 -19.21 5.66
CA THR A 183 -36.89 -17.77 5.69
C THR A 183 -37.50 -17.37 7.03
N TRP A 184 -36.82 -16.50 7.77
CA TRP A 184 -37.25 -16.02 9.08
C TRP A 184 -37.46 -14.51 9.02
N ILE A 185 -38.48 -14.03 9.72
CA ILE A 185 -38.83 -12.61 9.81
C ILE A 185 -38.71 -12.15 11.26
N TRP A 186 -37.94 -11.10 11.50
CA TRP A 186 -37.86 -10.42 12.78
C TRP A 186 -38.68 -9.14 12.74
N ASN A 187 -39.65 -9.04 13.66
CA ASN A 187 -40.56 -7.90 13.78
C ASN A 187 -40.14 -6.90 14.87
N GLY A 188 -38.91 -6.96 15.36
CA GLY A 188 -38.44 -6.14 16.49
C GLY A 188 -38.55 -6.78 17.88
N THR A 189 -39.34 -7.84 18.01
CA THR A 189 -39.59 -8.51 19.29
C THR A 189 -39.39 -10.02 19.21
N ASP A 190 -39.87 -10.66 18.13
CA ASP A 190 -39.83 -12.10 17.96
C ASP A 190 -39.51 -12.52 16.51
N TRP A 191 -38.99 -13.74 16.34
CA TRP A 191 -38.74 -14.32 15.02
C TRP A 191 -39.92 -15.19 14.57
N THR A 192 -40.37 -15.05 13.33
CA THR A 192 -41.41 -15.90 12.73
C THR A 192 -40.86 -16.66 11.54
N LEU A 193 -40.96 -18.00 11.56
CA LEU A 193 -40.63 -18.84 10.41
C LEU A 193 -41.70 -18.67 9.32
N LYS A 194 -41.28 -18.42 8.09
CA LYS A 194 -42.16 -18.38 6.92
C LYS A 194 -41.97 -19.64 6.09
N THR A 195 -43.10 -20.22 5.64
CA THR A 195 -43.16 -21.42 4.80
C THR A 195 -43.83 -21.11 3.46
N PRO A 196 -43.22 -20.27 2.61
CA PRO A 196 -43.80 -19.95 1.30
C PRO A 196 -43.81 -21.19 0.40
N ALA A 197 -44.80 -21.28 -0.48
CA ALA A 197 -44.91 -22.40 -1.43
C ALA A 197 -43.74 -22.47 -2.41
N THR A 198 -43.12 -21.32 -2.70
CA THR A 198 -41.89 -21.22 -3.50
C THR A 198 -40.81 -20.57 -2.64
N SER A 199 -39.63 -21.20 -2.60
CA SER A 199 -38.48 -20.73 -1.82
C SER A 199 -37.18 -21.03 -2.59
N PRO A 200 -36.15 -20.20 -2.44
CA PRO A 200 -34.80 -20.52 -2.89
C PRO A 200 -34.31 -21.82 -2.24
N PRO A 201 -33.40 -22.54 -2.91
CA PRO A 201 -32.73 -23.67 -2.29
C PRO A 201 -31.85 -23.21 -1.12
N GLY A 202 -31.27 -24.16 -0.38
CA GLY A 202 -30.47 -23.83 0.78
C GLY A 202 -29.23 -23.00 0.42
N HIS A 203 -29.20 -21.74 0.86
CA HIS A 203 -28.13 -20.78 0.53
C HIS A 203 -27.27 -20.51 1.75
N ASN A 204 -25.97 -20.76 1.65
CA ASN A 204 -24.95 -20.26 2.57
C ASN A 204 -23.98 -19.36 1.82
N ASN A 205 -23.39 -18.38 2.52
CA ASN A 205 -22.48 -17.39 1.94
C ASN A 205 -23.10 -16.51 0.83
N SER A 206 -24.43 -16.43 0.80
CA SER A 206 -25.21 -15.57 -0.09
C SER A 206 -25.40 -14.18 0.52
N ALA A 207 -25.93 -13.24 -0.28
CA ALA A 207 -26.25 -11.88 0.17
C ALA A 207 -27.73 -11.56 -0.05
N LEU A 208 -28.32 -10.79 0.87
CA LEU A 208 -29.61 -10.13 0.70
C LEU A 208 -29.39 -8.63 0.61
N ALA A 209 -30.18 -7.95 -0.22
CA ALA A 209 -30.26 -6.50 -0.24
C ALA A 209 -31.71 -6.07 -0.51
N TYR A 210 -32.17 -5.02 0.17
CA TYR A 210 -33.51 -4.49 -0.03
C TYR A 210 -33.50 -3.45 -1.16
N ASP A 211 -34.17 -3.74 -2.27
CA ASP A 211 -34.36 -2.80 -3.38
C ASP A 211 -35.54 -1.88 -3.05
N ALA A 212 -35.23 -0.68 -2.53
CA ALA A 212 -36.26 0.25 -2.07
C ALA A 212 -37.14 0.80 -3.21
N ALA A 213 -36.64 0.85 -4.45
CA ALA A 213 -37.44 1.31 -5.59
C ALA A 213 -38.52 0.28 -5.99
N ARG A 214 -38.30 -1.00 -5.65
CA ARG A 214 -39.21 -2.11 -6.00
C ARG A 214 -39.92 -2.72 -4.80
N GLN A 215 -39.51 -2.34 -3.59
CA GLN A 215 -40.04 -2.85 -2.33
C GLN A 215 -39.92 -4.38 -2.21
N GLU A 216 -38.82 -4.92 -2.75
CA GLU A 216 -38.48 -6.34 -2.79
C GLU A 216 -37.10 -6.57 -2.15
N VAL A 217 -36.89 -7.73 -1.53
CA VAL A 217 -35.56 -8.16 -1.08
C VAL A 217 -34.94 -9.09 -2.12
N LEU A 218 -33.78 -8.71 -2.65
CA LEU A 218 -33.00 -9.47 -3.62
C LEU A 218 -32.08 -10.48 -2.92
N LEU A 219 -32.06 -11.73 -3.38
CA LEU A 219 -31.13 -12.78 -3.00
C LEU A 219 -30.29 -13.21 -4.21
N PHE A 220 -28.97 -13.27 -4.02
CA PHE A 220 -28.04 -13.83 -5.00
C PHE A 220 -26.85 -14.50 -4.27
N GLY A 221 -26.26 -15.53 -4.89
CA GLY A 221 -25.09 -16.20 -4.34
C GLY A 221 -24.64 -17.45 -5.09
N ASN A 222 -24.33 -18.50 -4.32
CA ASN A 222 -23.57 -19.67 -4.77
C ASN A 222 -24.28 -20.59 -5.76
N HIS A 223 -25.59 -20.42 -5.98
CA HIS A 223 -26.36 -21.13 -7.01
C HIS A 223 -26.49 -20.32 -8.31
N GLY A 224 -26.01 -19.07 -8.36
CA GLY A 224 -26.14 -18.17 -9.53
C GLY A 224 -27.57 -17.77 -9.88
N GLN A 225 -28.54 -18.12 -9.03
CA GLN A 225 -29.94 -17.80 -9.22
C GLN A 225 -30.27 -16.44 -8.58
N THR A 226 -31.09 -15.65 -9.26
CA THR A 226 -31.62 -14.39 -8.74
C THR A 226 -33.01 -14.63 -8.18
N TRP A 227 -33.22 -14.35 -6.91
CA TRP A 227 -34.51 -14.52 -6.24
C TRP A 227 -34.96 -13.19 -5.62
N VAL A 228 -36.26 -12.91 -5.66
CA VAL A 228 -36.85 -11.74 -5.00
C VAL A 228 -37.93 -12.14 -4.03
N TRP A 229 -37.95 -11.50 -2.86
CA TRP A 229 -38.95 -11.66 -1.81
C TRP A 229 -39.85 -10.42 -1.75
N ASN A 230 -41.16 -10.64 -1.79
CA ASN A 230 -42.18 -9.56 -1.75
C ASN A 230 -42.90 -9.48 -0.40
N GLY A 231 -42.32 -10.00 0.68
CA GLY A 231 -42.95 -10.08 2.00
C GLY A 231 -43.78 -11.33 2.27
N THR A 232 -44.18 -12.07 1.23
CA THR A 232 -45.03 -13.26 1.40
C THR A 232 -44.49 -14.48 0.67
N THR A 233 -43.93 -14.33 -0.51
CA THR A 233 -43.37 -15.42 -1.31
C THR A 233 -42.08 -15.02 -2.02
N TRP A 234 -41.27 -16.03 -2.33
CA TRP A 234 -40.12 -15.86 -3.22
C TRP A 234 -40.50 -16.09 -4.68
N THR A 235 -39.90 -15.30 -5.57
CA THR A 235 -40.02 -15.46 -7.03
C THR A 235 -38.62 -15.52 -7.64
N GLN A 236 -38.34 -16.55 -8.44
CA GLN A 236 -37.08 -16.63 -9.19
C GLN A 236 -37.15 -15.70 -10.41
N ARG A 237 -36.11 -14.89 -10.61
CA ARG A 237 -35.89 -14.08 -11.80
C ARG A 237 -34.83 -14.76 -12.68
N SER A 238 -35.02 -14.69 -13.99
CA SER A 238 -34.09 -15.20 -15.00
C SER A 238 -33.54 -14.07 -15.88
N PRO A 239 -32.74 -13.15 -15.30
CA PRO A 239 -32.16 -12.05 -16.06
C PRO A 239 -31.13 -12.56 -17.08
N PHE A 240 -30.96 -11.82 -18.17
CA PHE A 240 -29.89 -12.09 -19.12
C PHE A 240 -28.53 -11.67 -18.53
N GLY A 241 -27.50 -12.51 -18.69
CA GLY A 241 -26.12 -12.23 -18.25
C GLY A 241 -25.93 -11.98 -16.75
N PRO A 242 -26.46 -12.81 -15.84
CA PRO A 242 -26.20 -12.66 -14.40
C PRO A 242 -24.71 -12.90 -14.08
N PRO A 243 -24.22 -12.41 -12.93
CA PRO A 243 -22.90 -12.77 -12.44
C PRO A 243 -22.76 -14.29 -12.32
N SER A 244 -21.54 -14.82 -12.40
CA SER A 244 -21.30 -16.23 -12.13
C SER A 244 -21.66 -16.59 -10.67
N PRO A 245 -22.06 -17.85 -10.38
CA PRO A 245 -22.23 -18.31 -9.00
C PRO A 245 -20.97 -18.04 -8.16
N ARG A 246 -21.15 -17.53 -6.93
CA ARG A 246 -20.05 -17.13 -6.04
C ARG A 246 -20.45 -17.13 -4.57
N ASN A 247 -19.48 -17.35 -3.69
CA ASN A 247 -19.63 -17.33 -2.24
C ASN A 247 -19.07 -16.03 -1.64
N PHE A 248 -19.55 -15.64 -0.46
CA PHE A 248 -19.00 -14.54 0.34
C PHE A 248 -19.04 -13.17 -0.37
N LEU A 249 -19.97 -13.01 -1.30
CA LEU A 249 -20.29 -11.71 -1.88
C LEU A 249 -20.99 -10.81 -0.85
N THR A 250 -21.03 -9.52 -1.16
CA THR A 250 -21.85 -8.54 -0.44
C THR A 250 -22.71 -7.77 -1.42
N MET A 251 -23.93 -7.42 -1.00
CA MET A 251 -24.82 -6.55 -1.76
C MET A 251 -25.41 -5.48 -0.85
N ASP A 252 -25.61 -4.28 -1.37
CA ASP A 252 -26.45 -3.25 -0.74
C ASP A 252 -27.06 -2.32 -1.80
N TYR A 253 -28.07 -1.55 -1.42
CA TYR A 253 -28.85 -0.70 -2.32
C TYR A 253 -28.32 0.74 -2.39
N ASP A 254 -28.08 1.24 -3.60
CA ASP A 254 -27.77 2.64 -3.90
C ASP A 254 -29.09 3.38 -4.17
N PRO A 255 -29.63 4.17 -3.22
CA PRO A 255 -30.86 4.94 -3.41
C PRO A 255 -30.71 6.12 -4.35
N VAL A 256 -29.50 6.60 -4.64
CA VAL A 256 -29.27 7.69 -5.60
C VAL A 256 -29.46 7.17 -7.02
N ARG A 257 -29.01 5.95 -7.29
CA ARG A 257 -29.09 5.32 -8.62
C ARG A 257 -30.22 4.33 -8.77
N GLN A 258 -30.87 3.98 -7.67
CA GLN A 258 -31.94 3.00 -7.61
C GLN A 258 -31.54 1.60 -8.09
N GLU A 259 -30.31 1.21 -7.74
CA GLU A 259 -29.72 -0.08 -8.10
C GLU A 259 -29.18 -0.80 -6.87
N VAL A 260 -29.27 -2.12 -6.83
CA VAL A 260 -28.49 -2.93 -5.88
C VAL A 260 -27.09 -3.12 -6.44
N VAL A 261 -26.06 -2.81 -5.64
CA VAL A 261 -24.65 -3.01 -5.99
C VAL A 261 -24.17 -4.32 -5.39
N LEU A 262 -23.55 -5.16 -6.19
CA LEU A 262 -22.84 -6.37 -5.79
C LEU A 262 -21.35 -6.14 -5.98
N PHE A 263 -20.57 -6.49 -4.96
CA PHE A 263 -19.12 -6.51 -5.05
C PHE A 263 -18.55 -7.85 -4.60
N SER A 264 -17.68 -8.39 -5.44
CA SER A 264 -16.77 -9.49 -5.14
C SER A 264 -17.44 -10.80 -4.69
N GLY A 265 -16.72 -11.63 -3.92
CA GLY A 265 -17.04 -13.01 -3.59
C GLY A 265 -16.24 -14.02 -4.42
N SER A 266 -15.82 -15.13 -3.79
CA SER A 266 -14.88 -16.12 -4.36
C SER A 266 -13.63 -15.48 -4.99
N ASN A 267 -13.13 -14.38 -4.38
CA ASN A 267 -11.99 -13.59 -4.84
C ASN A 267 -12.11 -12.99 -6.25
N GLN A 268 -13.31 -12.86 -6.79
CA GLN A 268 -13.54 -12.10 -8.03
C GLN A 268 -13.49 -10.60 -7.73
N SER A 269 -12.85 -9.81 -8.58
CA SER A 269 -12.70 -8.36 -8.36
C SER A 269 -13.85 -7.53 -8.94
N ASP A 270 -14.76 -8.14 -9.69
CA ASP A 270 -15.83 -7.47 -10.44
C ASP A 270 -16.90 -6.78 -9.56
N THR A 271 -17.52 -5.75 -10.14
CA THR A 271 -18.64 -5.00 -9.56
C THR A 271 -19.83 -5.09 -10.49
N TRP A 272 -21.01 -5.39 -9.95
CA TRP A 272 -22.25 -5.52 -10.72
C TRP A 272 -23.34 -4.65 -10.12
N THR A 273 -24.26 -4.17 -10.96
CA THR A 273 -25.50 -3.53 -10.50
C THR A 273 -26.73 -4.27 -10.98
N TRP A 274 -27.76 -4.27 -10.15
CA TRP A 274 -29.09 -4.79 -10.46
C TRP A 274 -30.09 -3.64 -10.47
N ASN A 275 -30.76 -3.48 -11.61
CA ASN A 275 -31.78 -2.44 -11.81
C ASN A 275 -33.21 -3.00 -11.73
N GLY A 276 -33.42 -4.15 -11.09
CA GLY A 276 -34.73 -4.81 -11.03
C GLY A 276 -35.07 -5.79 -12.14
N THR A 277 -34.39 -5.71 -13.28
CA THR A 277 -34.67 -6.58 -14.43
C THR A 277 -33.42 -7.23 -14.99
N ALA A 278 -32.27 -6.57 -14.91
CA ALA A 278 -31.01 -7.05 -15.43
C ALA A 278 -29.84 -6.78 -14.49
N TRP A 279 -28.85 -7.66 -14.56
CA TRP A 279 -27.52 -7.45 -13.99
C TRP A 279 -26.63 -6.77 -15.03
N THR A 280 -25.88 -5.76 -14.61
CA THR A 280 -24.91 -5.07 -15.45
C THR A 280 -23.55 -5.06 -14.78
N GLN A 281 -22.53 -5.65 -15.41
CA GLN A 281 -21.16 -5.54 -14.93
C GLN A 281 -20.64 -4.12 -15.16
N LYS A 282 -20.02 -3.53 -14.15
CA LYS A 282 -19.38 -2.22 -14.24
C LYS A 282 -17.89 -2.40 -14.54
N ALA A 283 -17.32 -1.46 -15.29
CA ALA A 283 -15.90 -1.40 -15.64
C ALA A 283 -15.27 -0.12 -15.09
N PRO A 284 -14.98 -0.08 -13.77
CA PRO A 284 -14.37 1.11 -13.16
C PRO A 284 -12.93 1.32 -13.64
N ALA A 285 -12.49 2.58 -13.71
CA ALA A 285 -11.12 2.90 -14.09
C ALA A 285 -10.12 2.39 -13.04
N ARG A 286 -10.52 2.43 -11.76
CA ARG A 286 -9.83 1.79 -10.66
C ARG A 286 -10.63 0.57 -10.19
N GLN A 287 -10.07 -0.61 -10.44
CA GLN A 287 -10.56 -1.85 -9.86
C GLN A 287 -9.91 -2.09 -8.49
N ILE A 288 -10.69 -2.42 -7.46
CA ILE A 288 -10.14 -2.91 -6.19
C ILE A 288 -10.00 -4.44 -6.22
N PRO A 289 -9.04 -5.03 -5.48
CA PRO A 289 -8.81 -6.47 -5.49
C PRO A 289 -10.05 -7.26 -5.05
N GLY A 290 -10.23 -8.41 -5.71
CA GLY A 290 -11.24 -9.39 -5.31
C GLY A 290 -10.93 -9.99 -3.95
N ARG A 291 -11.97 -10.19 -3.15
CA ARG A 291 -11.88 -10.53 -1.74
C ARG A 291 -13.06 -11.38 -1.30
N GLN A 292 -12.92 -12.01 -0.14
CA GLN A 292 -13.98 -12.78 0.49
C GLN A 292 -14.13 -12.39 1.96
N GLY A 293 -15.36 -12.50 2.48
CA GLY A 293 -15.63 -12.16 3.87
C GLY A 293 -15.46 -10.67 4.20
N HIS A 294 -15.43 -9.80 3.19
CA HIS A 294 -15.56 -8.37 3.37
C HIS A 294 -16.99 -7.99 3.78
N ALA A 295 -17.15 -6.76 4.25
CA ALA A 295 -18.46 -6.16 4.44
C ALA A 295 -18.62 -4.97 3.48
N MET A 296 -19.84 -4.74 3.01
CA MET A 296 -20.19 -3.58 2.19
C MET A 296 -21.54 -3.05 2.65
N VAL A 297 -21.65 -1.73 2.81
CA VAL A 297 -22.91 -1.04 3.11
C VAL A 297 -22.99 0.32 2.42
N TRP A 298 -24.19 0.78 2.12
CA TRP A 298 -24.46 2.14 1.66
C TRP A 298 -24.36 3.12 2.83
N HIS A 299 -23.54 4.15 2.68
CA HIS A 299 -23.43 5.24 3.65
C HIS A 299 -24.22 6.46 3.16
N GLY A 300 -25.40 6.70 3.73
CA GLY A 300 -26.31 7.78 3.33
C GLY A 300 -25.69 9.18 3.34
N GLY A 301 -24.90 9.54 4.36
CA GLY A 301 -24.24 10.84 4.42
C GLY A 301 -23.10 11.06 3.41
N LEU A 302 -22.47 9.98 2.92
CA LEU A 302 -21.41 10.04 1.90
C LEU A 302 -21.96 9.85 0.49
N GLN A 303 -23.16 9.27 0.38
CA GLN A 303 -23.78 8.79 -0.86
C GLN A 303 -22.87 7.83 -1.64
N ARG A 304 -22.28 6.86 -0.93
CA ARG A 304 -21.33 5.88 -1.48
C ARG A 304 -21.53 4.51 -0.83
N MET A 305 -21.22 3.44 -1.55
CA MET A 305 -20.96 2.17 -0.88
C MET A 305 -19.61 2.24 -0.20
N VAL A 306 -19.54 1.71 1.01
CA VAL A 306 -18.31 1.58 1.79
C VAL A 306 -18.02 0.09 1.92
N VAL A 307 -16.89 -0.34 1.36
CA VAL A 307 -16.35 -1.68 1.56
C VAL A 307 -15.28 -1.62 2.64
N PHE A 308 -15.27 -2.61 3.52
CA PHE A 308 -14.22 -2.76 4.51
C PHE A 308 -13.75 -4.21 4.65
N GLY A 309 -12.43 -4.36 4.74
CA GLY A 309 -11.75 -5.59 5.10
C GLY A 309 -11.90 -6.73 4.10
N GLY A 310 -11.94 -7.96 4.60
CA GLY A 310 -11.97 -9.20 3.82
C GLY A 310 -10.59 -9.83 3.64
N ASP A 311 -10.61 -11.11 3.29
CA ASP A 311 -9.43 -11.87 2.93
C ASP A 311 -9.11 -11.65 1.44
N ILE A 312 -7.86 -11.24 1.17
CA ILE A 312 -7.29 -11.06 -0.16
C ILE A 312 -6.06 -11.97 -0.26
N PRO A 313 -6.23 -13.25 -0.64
CA PRO A 313 -5.13 -14.21 -0.68
C PRO A 313 -3.98 -13.71 -1.56
N GLY A 314 -2.76 -13.73 -1.00
CA GLY A 314 -1.55 -13.34 -1.73
C GLY A 314 -1.32 -11.83 -1.88
N VAL A 315 -2.18 -10.99 -1.31
CA VAL A 315 -2.00 -9.52 -1.30
C VAL A 315 -1.98 -8.99 0.15
N ASP A 316 -3.10 -9.11 0.87
CA ASP A 316 -3.19 -8.59 2.25
C ASP A 316 -3.76 -9.59 3.26
N ASN A 317 -4.30 -10.74 2.83
CA ASN A 317 -4.90 -11.87 3.60
C ASN A 317 -6.00 -11.51 4.63
N TRP A 318 -5.90 -10.38 5.30
CA TRP A 318 -6.83 -9.79 6.23
C TRP A 318 -6.76 -8.29 5.99
N SER A 319 -7.40 -7.83 4.92
CA SER A 319 -7.33 -6.43 4.52
C SER A 319 -7.87 -5.53 5.63
N ALA A 320 -7.21 -4.40 5.83
CA ALA A 320 -7.71 -3.30 6.64
C ALA A 320 -8.24 -2.14 5.78
N ASP A 321 -8.39 -2.40 4.47
CA ASP A 321 -8.71 -1.37 3.51
C ASP A 321 -10.18 -0.98 3.62
N THR A 322 -10.41 0.31 3.47
CA THR A 322 -11.69 0.95 3.27
C THR A 322 -11.68 1.57 1.89
N ASP A 323 -12.60 1.17 1.04
CA ASP A 323 -12.78 1.69 -0.31
C ASP A 323 -14.22 2.16 -0.51
N PHE A 324 -14.39 3.19 -1.35
CA PHE A 324 -15.68 3.76 -1.66
C PHE A 324 -16.07 3.53 -3.10
N TRP A 325 -17.30 3.07 -3.33
CA TRP A 325 -17.94 3.07 -4.64
C TRP A 325 -18.81 4.32 -4.77
N ASN A 326 -18.53 5.15 -5.77
CA ASN A 326 -19.33 6.34 -6.04
C ASN A 326 -20.44 6.11 -7.07
N GLY A 327 -20.63 4.88 -7.56
CA GLY A 327 -21.55 4.53 -8.65
C GLY A 327 -20.88 4.23 -10.00
N THR A 328 -19.65 4.70 -10.19
CA THR A 328 -18.89 4.51 -11.44
C THR A 328 -17.48 4.00 -11.21
N ASP A 329 -16.85 4.41 -10.12
CA ASP A 329 -15.45 4.08 -9.84
C ASP A 329 -15.22 3.79 -8.34
N TRP A 330 -14.17 3.02 -8.06
CA TRP A 330 -13.69 2.81 -6.70
C TRP A 330 -12.66 3.86 -6.31
N ALA A 331 -12.70 4.31 -5.07
CA ALA A 331 -11.69 5.21 -4.51
C ALA A 331 -11.16 4.66 -3.19
N PHE A 332 -9.84 4.67 -3.03
CA PHE A 332 -9.22 4.37 -1.73
C PHE A 332 -9.65 5.41 -0.71
N HIS A 333 -10.00 4.97 0.49
CA HIS A 333 -10.17 5.87 1.63
C HIS A 333 -9.02 5.75 2.62
N SER A 334 -8.78 4.54 3.12
CA SER A 334 -7.75 4.24 4.11
C SER A 334 -7.39 2.76 4.07
N GLY A 335 -6.18 2.41 4.48
CA GLY A 335 -5.72 1.04 4.43
C GLY A 335 -4.24 0.93 4.75
N LYS A 336 -3.75 -0.31 4.82
CA LYS A 336 -2.38 -0.61 5.25
C LYS A 336 -1.35 0.03 4.34
N LEU A 337 -1.54 -0.07 3.03
CA LEU A 337 -0.66 0.58 2.06
C LEU A 337 -1.18 1.97 1.73
N GLN A 338 -0.40 3.00 2.01
CA GLN A 338 -0.72 4.38 1.62
C GLN A 338 0.36 4.91 0.68
N THR A 339 -0.05 5.49 -0.43
CA THR A 339 0.88 5.97 -1.45
C THR A 339 1.20 7.44 -1.22
N PHE A 340 2.48 7.76 -1.10
CA PHE A 340 3.00 9.12 -1.18
C PHE A 340 3.26 9.45 -2.66
N ASP A 341 2.52 10.42 -3.20
CA ASP A 341 2.62 10.81 -4.59
C ASP A 341 3.72 11.87 -4.79
N MET A 342 4.77 11.49 -5.52
CA MET A 342 5.88 12.38 -5.85
C MET A 342 5.70 13.11 -7.17
N THR A 343 4.70 12.76 -7.98
CA THR A 343 4.58 13.22 -9.38
C THR A 343 4.51 14.73 -9.52
N ALA A 344 4.00 15.43 -8.52
CA ALA A 344 3.92 16.89 -8.51
C ALA A 344 5.27 17.60 -8.33
N ARG A 345 6.36 16.91 -7.95
CA ARG A 345 7.66 17.54 -7.65
C ARG A 345 8.83 16.82 -8.28
N ALA A 346 9.41 17.48 -9.27
CA ALA A 346 10.59 17.05 -10.01
C ALA A 346 11.86 16.90 -9.14
N ASN A 347 12.04 17.71 -8.10
CA ASN A 347 13.27 17.75 -7.30
C ASN A 347 13.32 16.75 -6.12
N GLY A 348 12.18 16.11 -5.80
CA GLY A 348 12.08 15.19 -4.68
C GLY A 348 12.25 15.84 -3.30
N VAL A 349 11.97 17.14 -3.16
CA VAL A 349 12.09 17.88 -1.88
C VAL A 349 10.72 18.30 -1.36
N TRP A 350 10.49 18.04 -0.07
CA TRP A 350 9.30 18.45 0.66
C TRP A 350 9.65 19.13 1.98
N ASN A 351 8.94 20.22 2.27
CA ASN A 351 9.10 21.12 3.41
C ASN A 351 7.85 21.06 4.29
N PHE A 352 7.76 20.04 5.13
CA PHE A 352 6.65 19.84 6.07
C PHE A 352 6.84 20.64 7.36
N THR A 353 5.75 20.84 8.08
CA THR A 353 5.79 21.26 9.48
C THR A 353 6.16 20.07 10.36
N SER A 354 5.34 19.01 10.35
CA SER A 354 5.57 17.74 11.04
C SER A 354 5.29 16.54 10.13
N ILE A 355 5.75 15.35 10.52
CA ILE A 355 5.49 14.10 9.78
C ILE A 355 5.02 13.03 10.76
N ASN A 356 3.85 12.42 10.50
CA ASN A 356 3.31 11.35 11.34
C ASN A 356 2.84 10.15 10.49
N ILE A 357 3.48 9.01 10.70
CA ILE A 357 3.11 7.72 10.09
C ILE A 357 2.58 6.80 11.19
N PRO A 358 1.26 6.55 11.25
CA PRO A 358 0.64 5.71 12.27
C PRO A 358 1.07 4.24 12.20
N SER A 359 0.91 3.53 13.31
CA SER A 359 1.07 2.07 13.33
C SER A 359 0.05 1.42 12.39
N GLY A 360 0.46 0.32 11.74
CA GLY A 360 -0.35 -0.38 10.73
C GLY A 360 -0.35 0.26 9.34
N VAL A 361 0.26 1.44 9.17
CA VAL A 361 0.47 2.08 7.85
C VAL A 361 1.85 1.71 7.31
N THR A 362 1.91 1.34 6.05
CA THR A 362 3.12 1.26 5.24
C THR A 362 3.00 2.29 4.13
N VAL A 363 3.89 3.29 4.15
CA VAL A 363 3.99 4.30 3.11
C VAL A 363 4.82 3.75 1.95
N VAL A 364 4.21 3.68 0.77
CA VAL A 364 4.85 3.36 -0.51
C VAL A 364 4.85 4.60 -1.41
N PHE A 365 5.54 4.57 -2.54
CA PHE A 365 5.78 5.78 -3.34
C PHE A 365 5.31 5.63 -4.78
N GLN A 366 4.61 6.64 -5.27
CA GLN A 366 4.43 6.87 -6.70
C GLN A 366 5.54 7.81 -7.17
N LYS A 367 6.46 7.28 -7.97
CA LYS A 367 7.68 7.97 -8.41
C LYS A 367 7.35 9.14 -9.36
N ASN A 368 8.13 10.21 -9.26
CA ASN A 368 8.16 11.23 -10.31
C ASN A 368 8.91 10.72 -11.56
N VAL A 369 8.81 11.46 -12.66
CA VAL A 369 9.39 11.06 -13.96
C VAL A 369 10.91 10.93 -13.89
N GLN A 370 11.59 11.76 -13.09
CA GLN A 370 13.04 11.73 -12.91
C GLN A 370 13.51 10.69 -11.89
N ASN A 371 12.59 9.97 -11.25
CA ASN A 371 12.85 9.02 -10.18
C ASN A 371 13.85 9.56 -9.13
N THR A 372 13.62 10.78 -8.63
CA THR A 372 14.55 11.39 -7.67
C THR A 372 14.50 10.70 -6.30
N PRO A 373 15.58 10.77 -5.50
CA PRO A 373 15.54 10.44 -4.07
C PRO A 373 14.49 11.26 -3.31
N VAL A 374 14.00 10.71 -2.20
CA VAL A 374 13.03 11.38 -1.33
C VAL A 374 13.74 12.23 -0.29
N ARG A 375 13.39 13.52 -0.17
CA ARG A 375 13.87 14.41 0.90
C ARG A 375 12.69 15.01 1.64
N TRP A 376 12.44 14.49 2.83
CA TRP A 376 11.43 15.01 3.74
C TRP A 376 12.09 15.88 4.81
N LEU A 377 11.80 17.17 4.78
CA LEU A 377 12.30 18.16 5.73
C LEU A 377 11.14 18.61 6.61
N ALA A 378 11.32 18.65 7.93
CA ALA A 378 10.32 19.04 8.91
C ALA A 378 10.83 20.17 9.82
N THR A 379 9.98 21.17 10.12
CA THR A 379 10.30 22.20 11.12
C THR A 379 10.10 21.70 12.55
N GLU A 380 9.28 20.67 12.73
CA GLU A 380 8.88 20.06 14.00
C GLU A 380 9.13 18.54 13.98
N ASP A 381 8.55 17.83 14.94
CA ASP A 381 8.77 16.40 15.17
C ASP A 381 8.36 15.52 13.98
N VAL A 382 9.11 14.43 13.83
CA VAL A 382 8.81 13.33 12.92
C VAL A 382 8.57 12.06 13.74
N VAL A 383 7.40 11.45 13.59
CA VAL A 383 7.03 10.21 14.28
C VAL A 383 6.67 9.13 13.27
N ILE A 384 7.42 8.01 13.31
CA ILE A 384 7.23 6.88 12.41
C ILE A 384 6.90 5.64 13.24
N ASN A 385 5.61 5.40 13.45
CA ASN A 385 5.08 4.20 14.10
C ASN A 385 4.84 3.05 13.11
N GLY A 386 4.54 3.39 11.86
CA GLY A 386 4.34 2.44 10.76
C GLY A 386 5.64 2.13 9.99
N ALA A 387 5.50 1.84 8.71
CA ALA A 387 6.59 1.57 7.80
C ALA A 387 6.71 2.65 6.72
N VAL A 388 7.94 2.92 6.28
CA VAL A 388 8.25 3.60 5.02
C VAL A 388 8.97 2.60 4.14
N ASP A 389 8.43 2.28 2.98
CA ASP A 389 8.99 1.29 2.06
C ASP A 389 9.38 1.93 0.73
N LEU A 390 10.68 2.00 0.50
CA LEU A 390 11.32 2.49 -0.71
C LEU A 390 11.97 1.32 -1.48
N GLY A 391 11.58 0.08 -1.23
CA GLY A 391 12.22 -1.09 -1.80
C GLY A 391 12.16 -1.16 -3.33
N GLY A 392 13.17 -1.78 -3.94
CA GLY A 392 13.17 -2.16 -5.34
C GLY A 392 12.26 -3.38 -5.60
N GLN A 393 11.66 -3.44 -6.78
CA GLN A 393 10.83 -4.57 -7.18
C GLN A 393 11.67 -5.82 -7.41
N PHE A 394 11.07 -6.98 -7.14
CA PHE A 394 11.69 -8.28 -7.43
C PHE A 394 11.71 -8.51 -8.94
N GLY A 395 12.72 -9.24 -9.42
CA GLY A 395 12.92 -9.63 -10.81
C GLY A 395 11.87 -10.59 -11.34
N ALA A 396 10.60 -10.19 -11.45
CA ALA A 396 9.52 -11.15 -11.69
C ALA A 396 9.39 -11.64 -13.16
N ASN A 397 9.14 -12.93 -13.40
CA ASN A 397 8.93 -13.53 -14.75
C ASN A 397 7.54 -13.23 -15.34
N ASN A 398 6.60 -12.77 -14.52
CA ASN A 398 5.25 -12.36 -14.94
C ASN A 398 5.20 -10.90 -15.38
N LEU A 399 6.33 -10.19 -15.37
CA LEU A 399 6.43 -8.88 -15.99
C LEU A 399 6.17 -9.02 -17.49
N PRO A 400 5.44 -8.08 -18.13
CA PRO A 400 5.28 -8.10 -19.58
C PRO A 400 6.66 -8.20 -20.26
N PRO A 401 6.78 -8.93 -21.38
CA PRO A 401 8.03 -9.06 -22.10
C PRO A 401 8.68 -7.68 -22.34
N GLY A 402 9.94 -7.52 -21.93
CA GLY A 402 10.66 -6.26 -22.06
C GLY A 402 10.43 -5.24 -20.94
N VAL A 403 9.82 -5.59 -19.80
CA VAL A 403 9.72 -4.68 -18.64
C VAL A 403 10.68 -5.14 -17.53
N PRO A 404 11.68 -4.32 -17.14
CA PRO A 404 12.58 -4.67 -16.03
C PRO A 404 11.88 -4.47 -14.67
N ALA A 405 12.41 -5.11 -13.62
CA ALA A 405 11.98 -4.81 -12.26
C ALA A 405 12.40 -3.39 -11.88
N ARG A 406 11.46 -2.59 -11.38
CA ARG A 406 11.70 -1.18 -11.12
C ARG A 406 12.48 -0.96 -9.82
N GLY A 407 13.43 -0.02 -9.84
CA GLY A 407 14.06 0.48 -8.63
C GLY A 407 13.08 1.28 -7.77
N GLY A 408 13.37 1.40 -6.48
CA GLY A 408 12.66 2.30 -5.56
C GLY A 408 12.86 3.78 -5.93
N PRO A 409 12.23 4.73 -5.22
CA PRO A 409 12.46 6.17 -5.41
C PRO A 409 13.96 6.52 -5.27
N GLY A 410 14.58 7.07 -6.31
CA GLY A 410 16.03 7.34 -6.34
C GLY A 410 16.92 6.12 -6.61
N GLY A 411 16.35 4.92 -6.73
CA GLY A 411 17.03 3.67 -7.10
C GLY A 411 16.83 3.31 -8.58
N PHE A 412 17.67 2.41 -9.09
CA PHE A 412 17.75 2.08 -10.52
C PHE A 412 17.08 0.74 -10.85
N ASP A 413 16.56 0.63 -12.08
CA ASP A 413 15.86 -0.56 -12.55
C ASP A 413 16.82 -1.73 -12.79
N GLY A 414 16.31 -2.96 -12.62
CA GLY A 414 17.02 -4.18 -12.95
C GLY A 414 17.22 -4.38 -14.46
N GLY A 415 18.00 -5.39 -14.81
CA GLY A 415 18.21 -5.84 -16.18
C GLY A 415 17.09 -6.76 -16.64
N ARG A 416 16.78 -6.71 -17.93
CA ARG A 416 15.80 -7.59 -18.59
C ARG A 416 16.43 -8.95 -18.82
N GLY A 417 15.67 -10.01 -18.56
CA GLY A 417 16.02 -11.34 -19.05
C GLY A 417 16.10 -11.36 -20.57
N GLY A 418 16.98 -12.19 -21.12
CA GLY A 418 17.04 -12.42 -22.57
C GLY A 418 15.70 -12.92 -23.09
N ILE A 419 15.20 -12.33 -24.19
CA ILE A 419 13.93 -12.71 -24.82
C ILE A 419 14.21 -13.70 -25.95
N ARG A 420 13.51 -14.84 -25.95
CA ARG A 420 13.58 -15.82 -27.03
C ARG A 420 12.97 -15.26 -28.32
N VAL A 421 13.73 -15.18 -29.40
CA VAL A 421 13.21 -14.82 -30.73
C VAL A 421 13.03 -16.01 -31.70
N SER A 422 13.53 -17.22 -31.36
CA SER A 422 13.31 -18.47 -32.12
C SER A 422 13.58 -19.73 -31.28
N ALA A 423 13.25 -20.93 -31.80
CA ALA A 423 13.53 -22.23 -31.16
C ALA A 423 15.02 -22.63 -31.16
N SER A 424 15.91 -21.79 -31.70
CA SER A 424 17.35 -22.01 -31.74
C SER A 424 18.11 -20.76 -31.29
N GLY A 425 18.68 -20.80 -30.08
CA GLY A 425 19.62 -19.79 -29.59
C GLY A 425 19.41 -19.37 -28.12
N SER A 426 20.49 -18.89 -27.51
CA SER A 426 20.51 -18.26 -26.19
C SER A 426 20.77 -16.77 -26.37
N PHE A 427 19.86 -15.92 -25.89
CA PHE A 427 19.94 -14.47 -25.99
C PHE A 427 20.43 -13.87 -24.67
N VAL A 428 21.37 -12.93 -24.77
CA VAL A 428 21.97 -12.21 -23.64
C VAL A 428 20.91 -11.33 -22.96
N GLY A 429 20.92 -11.28 -21.62
CA GLY A 429 20.09 -10.35 -20.87
C GLY A 429 20.60 -8.90 -21.00
N SER A 430 19.91 -7.93 -20.41
CA SER A 430 20.43 -6.56 -20.32
C SER A 430 21.20 -6.34 -19.01
N PRO A 431 22.21 -5.46 -18.98
CA PRO A 431 22.80 -5.02 -17.72
C PRO A 431 21.73 -4.35 -16.85
N GLY A 432 21.93 -4.44 -15.53
CA GLY A 432 21.17 -3.66 -14.56
C GLY A 432 21.55 -2.19 -14.64
N GLN A 433 20.61 -1.30 -14.33
CA GLN A 433 20.84 0.14 -14.39
C GLN A 433 21.53 0.65 -13.12
N GLY A 434 22.08 1.86 -13.22
CA GLY A 434 22.72 2.57 -12.11
C GLY A 434 24.24 2.39 -12.04
N PRO A 435 24.91 3.16 -11.16
CA PRO A 435 26.36 3.22 -11.09
C PRO A 435 27.02 1.87 -10.78
N GLY A 436 26.38 1.05 -9.95
CA GLY A 436 26.81 -0.32 -9.62
C GLY A 436 26.01 -1.40 -10.36
N GLY A 437 25.38 -1.09 -11.49
CA GLY A 437 24.52 -2.02 -12.22
C GLY A 437 25.20 -3.37 -12.50
N GLY A 438 24.46 -4.46 -12.28
CA GLY A 438 24.96 -5.81 -12.49
C GLY A 438 25.13 -6.16 -13.97
N ALA A 439 26.20 -6.90 -14.31
CA ALA A 439 26.41 -7.41 -15.66
C ALA A 439 25.33 -8.42 -16.08
N PRO A 440 24.95 -8.50 -17.37
CA PRO A 440 23.99 -9.49 -17.84
C PRO A 440 24.59 -10.90 -17.87
N GLY A 441 23.71 -11.90 -17.93
CA GLY A 441 24.06 -13.28 -18.23
C GLY A 441 24.49 -13.43 -19.70
N THR A 442 25.50 -14.26 -19.95
CA THR A 442 26.10 -14.50 -21.27
C THR A 442 25.43 -15.63 -22.05
N ALA A 443 25.55 -15.61 -23.38
CA ALA A 443 24.99 -16.64 -24.26
C ALA A 443 25.81 -17.94 -24.24
N GLN A 444 25.11 -19.08 -24.29
CA GLN A 444 25.64 -20.45 -24.16
C GLN A 444 26.83 -20.80 -25.08
N GLN A 445 27.01 -20.10 -26.21
CA GLN A 445 28.05 -20.42 -27.20
C GLN A 445 29.42 -19.77 -26.94
N THR A 446 29.59 -18.91 -25.92
CA THR A 446 30.79 -18.05 -25.79
C THR A 446 31.68 -18.32 -24.57
N SER A 447 31.32 -19.20 -23.63
CA SER A 447 32.16 -19.45 -22.45
C SER A 447 32.05 -20.89 -21.91
N PRO A 448 33.18 -21.55 -21.58
CA PRO A 448 33.21 -22.83 -20.88
C PRO A 448 32.76 -22.77 -19.40
N GLU A 449 32.53 -21.58 -18.83
CA GLU A 449 32.19 -21.38 -17.40
C GLU A 449 30.68 -21.25 -17.11
N ASN A 450 29.80 -21.34 -18.13
CA ASN A 450 28.34 -21.33 -17.98
C ASN A 450 27.80 -20.11 -17.17
N LEU A 451 28.31 -18.89 -17.46
CA LEU A 451 27.88 -17.63 -16.84
C LEU A 451 26.54 -17.12 -17.40
N ARG A 452 25.49 -17.94 -17.34
CA ARG A 452 24.16 -17.63 -17.89
C ARG A 452 23.33 -16.74 -16.95
N ASP A 453 23.73 -16.64 -15.70
CA ASP A 453 23.06 -15.85 -14.67
C ASP A 453 23.50 -14.38 -14.72
N GLY A 454 22.54 -13.49 -14.48
CA GLY A 454 22.81 -12.07 -14.27
C GLY A 454 23.58 -11.84 -12.97
N ARG A 455 24.50 -10.87 -12.98
CA ARG A 455 25.25 -10.47 -11.78
C ARG A 455 24.45 -9.50 -10.93
N ASN A 456 24.69 -9.52 -9.62
CA ASN A 456 24.01 -8.63 -8.70
C ASN A 456 24.44 -7.16 -8.92
N GLY A 457 23.53 -6.24 -8.66
CA GLY A 457 23.86 -4.82 -8.56
C GLY A 457 24.63 -4.56 -7.27
N GLU A 458 25.60 -3.66 -7.32
CA GLU A 458 26.44 -3.30 -6.18
C GLU A 458 26.12 -1.87 -5.70
N TYR A 459 26.52 -1.55 -4.47
CA TYR A 459 26.44 -0.21 -3.88
C TYR A 459 27.72 0.08 -3.10
N ASN A 460 27.87 -0.59 -1.95
CA ASN A 460 28.99 -0.38 -1.06
C ASN A 460 30.32 -0.78 -1.72
N GLY A 461 31.29 0.14 -1.73
CA GLY A 461 32.59 -0.04 -2.38
C GLY A 461 32.63 0.39 -3.85
N VAL A 462 31.49 0.71 -4.48
CA VAL A 462 31.39 1.09 -5.90
C VAL A 462 30.92 2.54 -6.07
N TYR A 463 29.93 2.98 -5.30
CA TYR A 463 29.49 4.36 -5.25
C TYR A 463 28.79 4.69 -3.93
N GLY A 464 28.46 5.97 -3.77
CA GLY A 464 27.99 6.50 -2.50
C GLY A 464 29.12 6.54 -1.47
N ASN A 465 29.09 7.55 -0.61
CA ASN A 465 30.06 7.70 0.47
C ASN A 465 29.38 7.59 1.83
N ALA A 466 30.19 7.60 2.88
CA ALA A 466 29.72 7.54 4.25
C ALA A 466 28.81 8.71 4.66
N PHE A 467 28.80 9.81 3.88
CA PHE A 467 27.96 10.99 4.10
C PHE A 467 26.61 10.90 3.36
N LEU A 468 26.43 9.90 2.48
CA LEU A 468 25.25 9.77 1.60
C LEU A 468 25.01 11.01 0.75
N GLN A 469 26.10 11.58 0.22
CA GLN A 469 26.09 12.80 -0.56
C GLN A 469 26.90 12.64 -1.87
N PRO A 470 26.29 12.81 -3.06
CA PRO A 470 24.86 12.98 -3.26
C PRO A 470 24.04 11.77 -2.78
N LEU A 471 22.80 12.03 -2.38
CA LEU A 471 21.87 10.97 -2.00
C LEU A 471 21.46 10.20 -3.27
N ILE A 472 21.82 8.91 -3.35
CA ILE A 472 21.57 8.03 -4.49
C ILE A 472 21.11 6.66 -3.97
N GLY A 473 20.09 6.07 -4.60
CA GLY A 473 19.58 4.73 -4.28
C GLY A 473 20.42 3.60 -4.88
N GLY A 474 19.95 2.38 -4.69
CA GLY A 474 20.55 1.13 -5.12
C GLY A 474 20.58 0.92 -6.62
N SER A 475 21.51 0.09 -7.09
CA SER A 475 21.64 -0.34 -8.48
C SER A 475 20.79 -1.57 -8.76
N GLY A 476 20.33 -1.71 -10.00
CA GLY A 476 19.65 -2.93 -10.45
C GLY A 476 20.63 -4.09 -10.67
N GLY A 477 20.17 -5.32 -10.45
CA GLY A 477 20.88 -6.53 -10.88
C GLY A 477 20.74 -6.77 -12.38
N GLY A 478 21.69 -7.46 -13.01
CA GLY A 478 21.64 -7.78 -14.44
C GLY A 478 20.59 -8.85 -14.77
N GLY A 479 20.10 -8.88 -16.00
CA GLY A 479 19.19 -9.94 -16.45
C GLY A 479 19.95 -11.20 -16.86
N GLY A 480 19.36 -12.37 -16.62
CA GLY A 480 19.89 -13.66 -17.06
C GLY A 480 19.68 -13.91 -18.55
N ALA A 481 20.44 -14.84 -19.12
CA ALA A 481 20.31 -15.24 -20.52
C ALA A 481 19.17 -16.27 -20.76
N SER A 482 18.52 -16.22 -21.92
CA SER A 482 17.50 -17.22 -22.30
C SER A 482 18.13 -18.58 -22.68
N ASN A 483 17.30 -19.61 -22.83
CA ASN A 483 17.62 -20.83 -23.61
C ASN A 483 16.57 -21.03 -24.72
N ASN A 484 16.63 -22.20 -25.37
CA ASN A 484 15.70 -22.60 -26.42
C ASN A 484 14.24 -22.68 -25.94
N ASP A 485 14.01 -22.95 -24.65
CA ASP A 485 12.68 -23.29 -24.11
C ASP A 485 12.09 -22.20 -23.19
N SER A 486 12.89 -21.26 -22.70
CA SER A 486 12.52 -20.30 -21.65
C SER A 486 13.31 -19.00 -21.75
N ASP A 487 12.64 -17.88 -21.46
CA ASP A 487 13.28 -16.56 -21.33
C ASP A 487 14.21 -16.52 -20.11
N GLY A 488 15.15 -15.58 -20.10
CA GLY A 488 16.05 -15.38 -18.96
C GLY A 488 15.34 -14.76 -17.74
N GLY A 489 15.88 -14.98 -16.54
CA GLY A 489 15.36 -14.33 -15.33
C GLY A 489 15.60 -12.82 -15.34
N ASN A 490 14.62 -12.02 -14.90
CA ASN A 490 14.79 -10.58 -14.74
C ASN A 490 15.66 -10.27 -13.51
N GLY A 491 16.49 -9.23 -13.62
CA GLY A 491 17.24 -8.71 -12.49
C GLY A 491 16.34 -7.89 -11.55
N GLY A 492 16.61 -7.93 -10.25
CA GLY A 492 15.90 -7.16 -9.23
C GLY A 492 16.27 -5.67 -9.29
N GLY A 493 15.29 -4.80 -9.00
CA GLY A 493 15.49 -3.35 -8.94
C GLY A 493 16.28 -2.94 -7.70
N GLY A 494 17.05 -1.85 -7.79
CA GLY A 494 17.79 -1.31 -6.65
C GLY A 494 16.87 -0.63 -5.62
N GLY A 495 17.25 -0.68 -4.35
CA GLY A 495 16.51 -0.02 -3.27
C GLY A 495 16.48 1.50 -3.42
N GLY A 496 15.47 2.17 -2.89
CA GLY A 496 15.34 3.62 -2.98
C GLY A 496 16.28 4.40 -2.05
N ALA A 497 16.23 5.71 -2.13
CA ALA A 497 17.00 6.61 -1.27
C ALA A 497 16.11 7.64 -0.59
N ILE A 498 16.28 7.81 0.71
CA ILE A 498 15.55 8.78 1.51
C ILE A 498 16.46 9.54 2.47
N MET A 499 16.19 10.84 2.59
CA MET A 499 16.61 11.67 3.71
C MET A 499 15.38 12.16 4.45
N ILE A 500 15.38 11.97 5.77
CA ILE A 500 14.39 12.55 6.68
C ILE A 500 15.14 13.46 7.64
N ALA A 501 14.78 14.75 7.63
CA ALA A 501 15.36 15.74 8.51
C ALA A 501 14.30 16.47 9.32
N SER A 502 14.55 16.68 10.61
CA SER A 502 13.69 17.45 11.50
C SER A 502 14.52 18.49 12.23
N SER A 503 14.02 19.72 12.38
CA SER A 503 14.64 20.72 13.27
C SER A 503 14.37 20.42 14.75
N ARG A 504 13.76 19.27 15.07
CA ARG A 504 13.42 18.76 16.40
C ARG A 504 13.80 17.28 16.48
N ASP A 505 12.86 16.41 16.90
CA ASP A 505 13.12 14.99 17.13
C ASP A 505 12.61 14.12 15.97
N ILE A 506 13.34 13.04 15.66
CA ILE A 506 12.83 11.89 14.89
C ILE A 506 12.62 10.73 15.87
N THR A 507 11.37 10.34 16.07
CA THR A 507 10.99 9.13 16.83
C THR A 507 10.64 8.01 15.86
N LEU A 508 11.50 6.99 15.78
CA LEU A 508 11.30 5.81 14.94
C LEU A 508 10.91 4.61 15.81
N ASN A 509 9.63 4.24 15.76
CA ASN A 509 9.08 3.06 16.43
C ASN A 509 8.85 1.89 15.46
N GLY A 510 8.62 2.18 14.18
CA GLY A 510 8.36 1.19 13.14
C GLY A 510 9.60 0.87 12.29
N VAL A 511 9.50 1.01 10.97
CA VAL A 511 10.58 0.59 10.05
C VAL A 511 10.73 1.49 8.83
N ILE A 512 11.97 1.75 8.41
CA ILE A 512 12.28 2.33 7.11
C ILE A 512 13.05 1.31 6.28
N ARG A 513 12.55 0.99 5.09
CA ARG A 513 13.15 0.03 4.16
C ARG A 513 13.57 0.70 2.88
N ALA A 514 14.81 0.44 2.47
CA ALA A 514 15.42 0.81 1.20
C ALA A 514 16.09 -0.44 0.60
N ASN A 515 15.39 -1.57 0.63
CA ASN A 515 15.95 -2.86 0.22
C ASN A 515 15.99 -2.99 -1.30
N GLY A 516 17.01 -3.66 -1.84
CA GLY A 516 17.01 -4.12 -3.23
C GLY A 516 15.98 -5.22 -3.45
N GLY A 517 15.55 -5.38 -4.69
CA GLY A 517 14.68 -6.47 -5.11
C GLY A 517 15.45 -7.77 -5.31
N ASP A 518 14.79 -8.89 -4.96
CA ASP A 518 15.34 -10.23 -5.19
C ASP A 518 15.38 -10.57 -6.69
N LEU A 519 16.23 -11.53 -7.07
CA LEU A 519 16.27 -12.20 -8.37
C LEU A 519 15.09 -13.16 -8.54
N GLN A 520 14.90 -13.65 -9.77
CA GLN A 520 14.08 -14.83 -10.04
C GLN A 520 14.82 -15.84 -10.92
N TRP A 521 14.54 -17.12 -10.71
CA TRP A 521 14.86 -18.23 -11.62
C TRP A 521 13.75 -18.40 -12.66
N SER A 522 14.10 -18.40 -13.95
CA SER A 522 13.14 -18.56 -15.05
C SER A 522 13.02 -19.97 -15.61
N GLY A 523 13.82 -20.92 -15.13
CA GLY A 523 14.02 -22.21 -15.79
C GLY A 523 15.20 -22.21 -16.78
N ALA A 524 15.60 -21.03 -17.27
CA ALA A 524 16.77 -20.87 -18.13
C ALA A 524 18.02 -20.39 -17.37
N SER A 525 17.86 -19.37 -16.53
CA SER A 525 18.91 -18.70 -15.76
C SER A 525 18.30 -17.88 -14.60
N GLN A 526 19.15 -17.42 -13.68
CA GLN A 526 18.80 -16.43 -12.67
C GLN A 526 19.07 -15.01 -13.16
N GLY A 527 18.19 -14.08 -12.83
CA GLY A 527 18.59 -12.67 -12.80
C GLY A 527 19.56 -12.38 -11.65
N GLY A 528 20.17 -11.20 -11.66
CA GLY A 528 20.92 -10.66 -10.54
C GLY A 528 20.02 -9.93 -9.56
N ARG A 529 20.38 -9.91 -8.28
CA ARG A 529 19.70 -9.14 -7.23
C ARG A 529 20.01 -7.66 -7.32
N GLY A 530 19.06 -6.80 -6.98
CA GLY A 530 19.32 -5.37 -6.81
C GLY A 530 20.07 -5.08 -5.51
N SER A 531 20.87 -4.02 -5.47
CA SER A 531 21.54 -3.59 -4.24
C SER A 531 20.58 -2.85 -3.32
N GLY A 532 20.95 -2.76 -2.03
CA GLY A 532 20.28 -1.86 -1.10
C GLY A 532 20.50 -0.39 -1.47
N GLY A 533 19.63 0.47 -0.95
CA GLY A 533 19.65 1.90 -1.19
C GLY A 533 20.19 2.72 -0.01
N ALA A 534 19.72 3.95 0.14
CA ALA A 534 20.29 4.91 1.10
C ALA A 534 19.24 5.42 2.10
N ILE A 535 19.59 5.42 3.39
CA ILE A 535 18.76 6.03 4.43
C ILE A 535 19.59 7.02 5.23
N LEU A 536 19.20 8.29 5.21
CA LEU A 536 19.77 9.35 6.03
C LEU A 536 18.72 9.92 6.98
N LEU A 537 18.96 9.80 8.30
CA LEU A 537 18.19 10.51 9.32
C LEU A 537 19.03 11.65 9.90
N ARG A 538 18.45 12.84 10.02
CA ARG A 538 19.13 14.02 10.56
C ARG A 538 18.23 14.85 11.47
N ALA A 539 18.55 14.96 12.75
CA ALA A 539 17.71 15.66 13.72
C ALA A 539 18.50 16.07 14.97
N ASP A 540 17.87 16.79 15.90
CA ASP A 540 18.45 16.99 17.22
C ASP A 540 18.59 15.66 17.96
N ARG A 541 17.50 14.88 17.95
CA ARG A 541 17.42 13.56 18.56
C ARG A 541 16.85 12.56 17.57
N VAL A 542 17.46 11.37 17.53
CA VAL A 542 16.91 10.22 16.81
C VAL A 542 16.78 9.06 17.79
N THR A 543 15.54 8.68 18.11
CA THR A 543 15.22 7.75 19.20
C THR A 543 14.18 6.71 18.77
N GLY A 544 14.04 5.65 19.58
CA GLY A 544 12.97 4.66 19.47
C GLY A 544 13.46 3.23 19.15
N PRO A 545 12.58 2.23 19.27
CA PRO A 545 12.89 0.82 19.05
C PRO A 545 12.83 0.37 17.58
N GLY A 546 12.50 1.27 16.66
CA GLY A 546 12.29 0.92 15.26
C GLY A 546 13.57 0.58 14.50
N THR A 547 13.39 0.06 13.29
CA THR A 547 14.47 -0.55 12.49
C THR A 547 14.74 0.20 11.18
N LEU A 548 16.00 0.16 10.74
CA LEU A 548 16.44 0.71 9.46
C LEU A 548 17.02 -0.42 8.61
N GLN A 549 16.54 -0.57 7.38
CA GLN A 549 16.90 -1.68 6.49
C GLN A 549 17.28 -1.16 5.11
N ALA A 550 18.50 -1.44 4.67
CA ALA A 550 18.97 -1.21 3.31
C ALA A 550 19.74 -2.43 2.80
N PHE A 551 19.09 -3.59 2.83
CA PHE A 551 19.63 -4.85 2.31
C PHE A 551 19.71 -4.84 0.78
N GLY A 552 20.58 -5.64 0.18
CA GLY A 552 20.37 -6.07 -1.20
C GLY A 552 19.14 -6.95 -1.35
N GLY A 553 18.92 -7.50 -2.54
CA GLY A 553 17.84 -8.46 -2.80
C GLY A 553 17.91 -9.74 -1.97
N GLN A 554 19.01 -9.96 -1.22
CA GLN A 554 19.07 -10.91 -0.11
C GLN A 554 19.64 -10.18 1.11
N PRO A 555 19.19 -10.49 2.34
CA PRO A 555 19.84 -9.99 3.54
C PRO A 555 21.34 -10.31 3.53
N SER A 556 22.16 -9.34 3.97
CA SER A 556 23.63 -9.41 4.16
C SER A 556 24.54 -9.27 2.93
N ILE A 557 24.03 -9.28 1.71
CA ILE A 557 24.82 -9.07 0.48
C ILE A 557 24.36 -7.81 -0.26
N GLN A 558 25.28 -7.15 -0.97
CA GLN A 558 25.02 -5.93 -1.76
C GLN A 558 24.26 -4.84 -0.97
N ASN A 559 24.55 -4.73 0.33
CA ASN A 559 23.89 -3.77 1.18
C ASN A 559 24.14 -2.34 0.71
N GLY A 560 23.15 -1.49 0.92
CA GLY A 560 23.22 -0.06 0.71
C GLY A 560 23.99 0.63 1.83
N ARG A 561 23.53 1.82 2.25
CA ARG A 561 24.13 2.57 3.36
C ARG A 561 23.08 3.25 4.21
N ILE A 562 23.34 3.28 5.52
CA ILE A 562 22.52 3.97 6.51
C ILE A 562 23.41 5.00 7.21
N ARG A 563 22.91 6.21 7.38
CA ARG A 563 23.56 7.26 8.16
C ARG A 563 22.56 7.90 9.12
N VAL A 564 22.99 8.11 10.36
CA VAL A 564 22.19 8.77 11.39
C VAL A 564 23.00 9.91 12.01
N GLU A 565 22.50 11.13 11.85
CA GLU A 565 23.14 12.34 12.33
C GLU A 565 22.27 13.02 13.39
N ALA A 566 22.74 13.02 14.64
CA ALA A 566 22.02 13.63 15.74
C ALA A 566 22.93 13.90 16.95
N TYR A 567 22.54 14.86 17.79
CA TYR A 567 23.20 15.11 19.07
C TYR A 567 22.87 14.01 20.08
N VAL A 568 21.62 13.56 20.10
CA VAL A 568 21.17 12.43 20.93
C VAL A 568 20.73 11.28 20.04
N ARG A 569 21.31 10.11 20.28
CA ARG A 569 20.98 8.88 19.54
C ARG A 569 20.62 7.77 20.52
N SER A 570 19.38 7.31 20.45
CA SER A 570 18.89 6.20 21.27
C SER A 570 17.96 5.30 20.45
N LEU A 571 18.40 4.97 19.24
CA LEU A 571 17.80 3.93 18.41
C LEU A 571 18.23 2.55 18.93
N THR A 572 17.27 1.75 19.40
CA THR A 572 17.55 0.41 19.94
C THR A 572 17.22 -0.73 18.98
N GLY A 573 16.49 -0.45 17.90
CA GLY A 573 16.22 -1.43 16.85
C GLY A 573 17.40 -1.63 15.90
N SER A 574 17.33 -2.73 15.13
CA SER A 574 18.38 -3.09 14.16
C SER A 574 18.55 -2.04 13.07
N GLN A 575 19.81 -1.75 12.75
CA GLN A 575 20.23 -0.89 11.65
C GLN A 575 21.10 -1.74 10.73
N THR A 576 20.56 -2.16 9.59
CA THR A 576 21.25 -3.12 8.72
C THR A 576 21.26 -2.65 7.27
N PRO A 577 22.45 -2.37 6.69
CA PRO A 577 23.79 -2.47 7.28
C PRO A 577 24.01 -1.49 8.43
N THR A 578 25.02 -1.73 9.27
CA THR A 578 25.34 -0.87 10.42
C THR A 578 25.42 0.60 9.99
N ALA A 579 24.71 1.48 10.71
CA ALA A 579 24.68 2.89 10.36
C ALA A 579 26.01 3.56 10.66
N VAL A 580 26.42 4.46 9.76
CA VAL A 580 27.43 5.47 10.06
C VAL A 580 26.78 6.56 10.90
N VAL A 581 27.39 6.93 12.01
CA VAL A 581 26.84 7.94 12.92
C VAL A 581 27.69 9.21 12.90
N GLY A 582 27.04 10.38 12.98
CA GLY A 582 27.72 11.68 12.98
C GLY A 582 26.95 12.75 13.75
N LEU A 583 27.57 13.90 13.95
CA LEU A 583 26.84 15.10 14.36
C LEU A 583 26.02 15.63 13.17
N PRO A 584 24.88 16.29 13.43
CA PRO A 584 24.09 16.88 12.36
C PRO A 584 24.86 18.03 11.71
N ALA A 585 25.17 17.86 10.43
CA ALA A 585 25.72 18.89 9.56
C ALA A 585 24.67 19.98 9.29
N ALA A 586 25.09 21.25 9.23
CA ALA A 586 24.19 22.37 8.99
C ALA A 586 23.49 22.27 7.62
N SER A 587 22.27 22.81 7.50
CA SER A 587 21.46 22.72 6.26
C SER A 587 22.14 23.34 5.02
N GLY A 588 23.01 24.33 5.21
CA GLY A 588 23.80 24.95 4.12
C GLY A 588 24.87 24.04 3.49
N GLU A 589 25.26 22.96 4.17
CA GLU A 589 26.29 22.02 3.70
C GLU A 589 25.73 20.94 2.75
N LEU A 590 24.40 20.80 2.65
CA LEU A 590 23.75 19.87 1.71
C LEU A 590 24.06 20.19 0.24
N ASN A 591 24.47 21.44 -0.06
CA ASN A 591 24.81 21.94 -1.40
C ASN A 591 26.31 22.22 -1.59
N GLN A 592 27.18 21.97 -0.59
CA GLN A 592 28.63 22.23 -0.68
C GLN A 592 29.45 20.97 -1.00
N VAL A 593 28.78 19.86 -1.25
CA VAL A 593 29.43 18.61 -1.64
C VAL A 593 29.93 18.78 -3.05
N GLY A 594 31.21 18.47 -3.27
CA GLY A 594 31.74 18.51 -4.62
C GLY A 594 30.92 17.62 -5.55
N THR A 595 30.40 18.18 -6.64
CA THR A 595 29.64 17.43 -7.65
C THR A 595 30.56 17.00 -8.77
N LEU A 596 30.38 15.78 -9.26
CA LEU A 596 31.10 15.25 -10.41
C LEU A 596 30.08 14.83 -11.47
N THR A 597 30.13 15.45 -12.64
CA THR A 597 29.21 15.19 -13.75
C THR A 597 29.98 14.83 -15.01
N ILE A 598 29.56 13.79 -15.72
CA ILE A 598 30.03 13.54 -17.09
C ILE A 598 29.30 14.54 -18.00
N VAL A 599 30.05 15.43 -18.66
CA VAL A 599 29.48 16.53 -19.45
C VAL A 599 29.47 16.24 -20.95
N SER A 600 30.42 15.44 -21.43
CA SER A 600 30.39 14.93 -22.80
C SER A 600 31.07 13.56 -22.92
N VAL A 601 30.61 12.78 -23.89
CA VAL A 601 31.22 11.52 -24.31
C VAL A 601 31.43 11.61 -25.81
N ASP A 602 32.68 11.47 -26.23
CA ASP A 602 33.09 11.57 -27.64
C ASP A 602 32.61 12.87 -28.34
N GLY A 603 32.69 13.99 -27.61
CA GLY A 603 32.24 15.30 -28.10
C GLY A 603 30.73 15.52 -28.10
N VAL A 604 29.93 14.50 -27.80
CA VAL A 604 28.47 14.63 -27.65
C VAL A 604 28.13 15.02 -26.22
N ASN A 605 27.37 16.11 -26.05
CA ASN A 605 26.98 16.61 -24.73
C ASN A 605 25.99 15.67 -24.05
N VAL A 606 26.19 15.45 -22.75
CA VAL A 606 25.31 14.62 -21.91
C VAL A 606 24.22 15.50 -21.30
N VAL A 607 22.95 15.16 -21.55
CA VAL A 607 21.81 15.83 -20.92
C VAL A 607 21.84 15.61 -19.41
N GLN A 608 21.71 16.68 -18.63
CA GLN A 608 21.75 16.64 -17.17
C GLN A 608 20.37 16.86 -16.54
N PRO A 609 20.02 16.16 -15.45
CA PRO A 609 20.71 14.97 -14.95
C PRO A 609 20.55 13.79 -15.93
N PRO A 610 21.56 12.90 -16.07
CA PRO A 610 21.45 11.73 -16.93
C PRO A 610 20.31 10.82 -16.43
N SER A 611 19.55 10.27 -17.37
CA SER A 611 18.42 9.40 -17.09
C SER A 611 18.85 8.02 -16.60
N GLY A 612 20.03 7.56 -17.01
CA GLY A 612 20.51 6.21 -16.71
C GLY A 612 19.67 5.10 -17.34
N ASN A 613 18.80 5.44 -18.30
CA ASN A 613 17.89 4.50 -18.96
C ASN A 613 18.49 4.00 -20.28
N LEU A 614 18.79 2.70 -20.33
CA LEU A 614 19.39 2.06 -21.50
C LEU A 614 18.47 2.04 -22.75
N ASN A 615 17.16 2.25 -22.59
CA ASN A 615 16.23 2.32 -23.73
C ASN A 615 16.18 3.69 -24.39
N THR A 616 16.57 4.73 -23.65
CA THR A 616 16.64 6.11 -24.12
C THR A 616 18.01 6.67 -23.73
N PRO A 617 19.09 6.22 -24.40
CA PRO A 617 20.45 6.55 -24.00
C PRO A 617 20.67 8.07 -23.91
N ASP A 618 21.36 8.50 -22.87
CA ASP A 618 21.69 9.91 -22.66
C ASP A 618 22.66 10.47 -23.72
N VAL A 619 23.43 9.57 -24.35
CA VAL A 619 24.36 9.87 -25.44
C VAL A 619 24.38 8.71 -26.44
N VAL A 620 24.44 9.02 -27.74
CA VAL A 620 24.64 8.04 -28.83
C VAL A 620 25.78 8.53 -29.72
N PHE A 621 26.76 7.66 -29.98
CA PHE A 621 27.89 7.90 -30.88
C PHE A 621 28.16 6.64 -31.73
N SER A 622 28.82 6.79 -32.88
CA SER A 622 28.90 5.75 -33.93
C SER A 622 30.09 4.80 -33.82
N ASP A 623 31.13 5.17 -33.06
CA ASP A 623 32.43 4.50 -33.15
C ASP A 623 32.69 3.65 -31.89
N ALA A 624 32.80 2.34 -32.08
CA ALA A 624 33.39 1.47 -31.05
C ALA A 624 34.91 1.65 -31.07
N GLY A 625 35.51 2.05 -29.96
CA GLY A 625 36.92 2.44 -29.93
C GLY A 625 37.29 3.38 -28.79
N PRO A 626 38.46 4.04 -28.86
CA PRO A 626 38.90 5.01 -27.87
C PRO A 626 38.01 6.25 -27.93
N VAL A 627 37.30 6.53 -26.84
CA VAL A 627 36.47 7.74 -26.69
C VAL A 627 37.00 8.60 -25.56
N ASN A 628 36.84 9.91 -25.71
CA ASN A 628 37.14 10.87 -24.65
C ASN A 628 35.89 11.16 -23.83
N VAL A 629 35.96 10.88 -22.53
CA VAL A 629 34.92 11.20 -21.56
C VAL A 629 35.35 12.41 -20.77
N VAL A 630 34.59 13.50 -20.89
CA VAL A 630 34.88 14.74 -20.17
C VAL A 630 34.02 14.81 -18.91
N VAL A 631 34.65 15.06 -17.78
CA VAL A 631 33.98 15.25 -16.50
C VAL A 631 34.21 16.67 -15.98
N ASN A 632 33.19 17.21 -15.33
CA ASN A 632 33.25 18.48 -14.61
C ASN A 632 33.05 18.22 -13.10
N GLY A 633 34.01 18.69 -12.30
CA GLY A 633 34.05 18.64 -10.85
C GLY A 633 33.86 20.02 -10.25
N THR A 634 32.68 20.32 -9.69
CA THR A 634 32.45 21.58 -8.96
C THR A 634 32.66 21.33 -7.47
N GLY A 635 33.40 22.18 -6.75
CA GLY A 635 33.64 21.99 -5.31
C GLY A 635 34.54 20.78 -4.97
N ILE A 636 35.26 20.25 -5.97
CA ILE A 636 36.25 19.19 -5.82
C ILE A 636 37.65 19.81 -5.97
N PRO A 637 38.60 19.58 -5.04
CA PRO A 637 39.94 20.14 -5.14
C PRO A 637 40.67 19.74 -6.43
N ASN A 638 41.43 20.68 -7.02
CA ASN A 638 42.36 20.37 -8.12
C ASN A 638 43.37 19.31 -7.66
N GLY A 639 43.76 18.42 -8.58
CA GLY A 639 44.62 17.28 -8.27
C GLY A 639 43.87 16.05 -7.76
N THR A 640 42.56 16.13 -7.50
CA THR A 640 41.75 14.97 -7.11
C THR A 640 41.69 13.95 -8.26
N PRO A 641 42.06 12.67 -8.03
CA PRO A 641 41.99 11.63 -9.06
C PRO A 641 40.54 11.26 -9.38
N VAL A 642 40.22 11.20 -10.68
CA VAL A 642 38.95 10.72 -11.20
C VAL A 642 39.13 9.37 -11.89
N ASN A 643 38.33 8.39 -11.47
CA ASN A 643 38.24 7.08 -12.12
C ASN A 643 36.95 6.97 -12.91
N LEU A 644 37.00 6.26 -14.03
CA LEU A 644 35.86 5.97 -14.88
C LEU A 644 35.60 4.46 -14.90
N ARG A 645 34.35 4.07 -14.68
CA ARG A 645 33.85 2.70 -14.84
C ARG A 645 32.83 2.67 -15.96
N VAL A 646 33.01 1.76 -16.92
CA VAL A 646 32.11 1.53 -18.05
C VAL A 646 31.54 0.12 -17.92
N THR A 647 30.21 0.00 -17.81
CA THR A 647 29.52 -1.28 -17.78
C THR A 647 28.82 -1.50 -19.12
N THR A 648 29.17 -2.55 -19.84
CA THR A 648 28.55 -2.91 -21.12
C THR A 648 27.82 -4.25 -21.03
N VAL A 649 27.18 -4.66 -22.12
CA VAL A 649 26.59 -6.00 -22.26
C VAL A 649 27.61 -7.14 -22.11
N ASN A 650 28.91 -6.89 -22.34
CA ASN A 650 29.91 -7.96 -22.38
C ASN A 650 30.98 -7.86 -21.28
N SER A 651 31.16 -6.70 -20.65
CA SER A 651 32.24 -6.49 -19.68
C SER A 651 32.07 -5.21 -18.84
N VAL A 652 32.82 -5.14 -17.75
CA VAL A 652 33.09 -3.91 -16.99
C VAL A 652 34.53 -3.47 -17.26
N ILE A 653 34.73 -2.23 -17.68
CA ILE A 653 36.03 -1.63 -18.03
C ILE A 653 36.29 -0.47 -17.08
N ASN A 654 37.47 -0.42 -16.47
CA ASN A 654 37.90 0.70 -15.63
C ASN A 654 39.00 1.50 -16.34
N ALA A 655 38.96 2.82 -16.26
CA ALA A 655 39.94 3.74 -16.83
C ALA A 655 40.28 4.87 -15.83
N GLY A 656 41.47 5.46 -15.98
CA GLY A 656 42.03 6.43 -15.04
C GLY A 656 43.01 5.78 -14.03
N PRO A 657 43.41 6.51 -12.96
CA PRO A 657 42.91 7.83 -12.59
C PRO A 657 43.45 8.96 -13.48
N VAL A 658 42.62 9.98 -13.73
CA VAL A 658 43.04 11.27 -14.31
C VAL A 658 42.71 12.39 -13.32
N ASN A 659 43.67 13.26 -13.04
CA ASN A 659 43.49 14.31 -12.05
C ASN A 659 42.64 15.47 -12.58
N LEU A 660 41.71 15.97 -11.76
CA LEU A 660 40.98 17.20 -12.05
C LEU A 660 41.94 18.40 -12.13
N GLN A 661 41.84 19.15 -13.22
CA GLN A 661 42.54 20.41 -13.43
C GLN A 661 41.53 21.49 -13.80
N ASN A 662 41.50 22.58 -13.03
CA ASN A 662 40.54 23.67 -13.18
C ASN A 662 39.09 23.16 -13.27
N GLY A 663 38.75 22.20 -12.41
CA GLY A 663 37.42 21.59 -12.36
C GLY A 663 37.09 20.63 -13.50
N THR A 664 38.01 20.33 -14.43
CA THR A 664 37.73 19.40 -15.54
C THR A 664 38.76 18.28 -15.61
N ALA A 665 38.35 17.09 -16.06
CA ALA A 665 39.25 16.02 -16.48
C ALA A 665 38.74 15.34 -17.75
N THR A 666 39.65 14.91 -18.61
CA THR A 666 39.33 14.13 -19.82
C THR A 666 39.97 12.76 -19.71
N ILE A 667 39.14 11.73 -19.76
CA ILE A 667 39.55 10.34 -19.57
C ILE A 667 39.34 9.62 -20.90
N THR A 668 40.41 9.10 -21.49
CA THR A 668 40.33 8.26 -22.68
C THR A 668 40.07 6.81 -22.27
N VAL A 669 39.03 6.20 -22.82
CA VAL A 669 38.66 4.80 -22.55
C VAL A 669 38.21 4.12 -23.84
N THR A 670 38.55 2.85 -24.02
CA THR A 670 38.04 2.06 -25.14
C THR A 670 36.65 1.52 -24.80
N VAL A 671 35.60 2.00 -25.46
CA VAL A 671 34.21 1.55 -25.23
C VAL A 671 33.81 0.54 -26.32
N PRO A 672 33.40 -0.68 -25.96
CA PRO A 672 32.86 -1.67 -26.90
C PRO A 672 31.58 -1.20 -27.59
N ALA A 673 31.31 -1.74 -28.78
CA ALA A 673 30.04 -1.53 -29.46
C ALA A 673 28.87 -2.03 -28.59
N GLY A 674 27.81 -1.23 -28.48
CA GLY A 674 26.57 -1.60 -27.80
C GLY A 674 26.11 -0.56 -26.78
N VAL A 675 25.14 -0.95 -25.95
CA VAL A 675 24.57 -0.08 -24.91
C VAL A 675 25.22 -0.39 -23.56
N GLY A 676 25.50 0.65 -22.77
CA GLY A 676 26.14 0.53 -21.47
C GLY A 676 25.93 1.76 -20.58
N THR A 677 26.51 1.71 -19.38
CA THR A 677 26.53 2.83 -18.43
C THR A 677 27.96 3.31 -18.20
N LEU A 678 28.14 4.63 -18.06
CA LEU A 678 29.40 5.25 -17.66
C LEU A 678 29.24 5.85 -16.27
N GLN A 679 30.25 5.68 -15.43
CA GLN A 679 30.30 6.21 -14.07
C GLN A 679 31.66 6.84 -13.80
N ALA A 680 31.67 8.13 -13.46
CA ALA A 680 32.85 8.80 -12.94
C ALA A 680 32.81 8.83 -11.40
N THR A 681 33.96 8.61 -10.76
CA THR A 681 34.10 8.67 -9.30
C THR A 681 35.33 9.48 -8.91
N ALA A 682 35.18 10.30 -7.87
CA ALA A 682 36.26 11.05 -7.24
C ALA A 682 36.15 10.89 -5.73
N GLN A 683 37.29 10.75 -5.06
CA GLN A 683 37.38 10.71 -3.60
C GLN A 683 38.38 11.77 -3.16
N PHE A 684 37.95 12.64 -2.25
CA PHE A 684 38.75 13.73 -1.72
C PHE A 684 38.37 13.97 -0.26
N THR A 685 39.28 14.59 0.49
CA THR A 685 38.99 15.10 1.83
C THR A 685 38.67 16.58 1.69
N GLN A 686 37.60 17.02 2.36
CA GLN A 686 37.19 18.42 2.40
C GLN A 686 37.81 19.12 3.61
#